data_AF-A0A367JUC6-F1
#
_entry.id   AF-A0A367JUC6-F1
#
_cell.length_a   1.000
_cell.length_b   1.000
_cell.length_c   1.000
_cell.angle_alpha   90.00
_cell.angle_beta   90.00
_cell.angle_gamma   90.00
#
_symmetry.space_group_name_H-M   'P 1'
#
loop_
_entity.id
_entity.type
_entity.pdbx_description
1 polymer ?
#
loop_
_entity_poly.entity_id
_entity_poly.type
_entity_poly.pdbx_seq_one_letter_code
_entity_poly.pdbx_strand_id
1 'polypeptide(L)'
;ATRGVRFWKELDEGIFSLPKEKRLPALLAKKDYIIKRLNADFQKVWFGQKKTGEAVDLQDMTYTEVVHRLITLLYVKHEARWIDTTLRDLVGDFLRRVEERFTKMSGPSMLQNYTQLETPLPFADEFLAQFPEAESQLLTSEDVLHFIALCKRPFQKPVPFIPVMDKEFDIWFKKDSLWQSEDLGAVVDQDVQRTCILHGPVAAKYATRVDQPVGEILGDIYESHIESLKERYYKDAAIPQIEYLGGVAIEKTVLQEASSTATEKVYEVGTQVPTEDEWLQTISGPEYSWLRALLTSPFIVQGKRFIDNPAKRIFRPRAGQKVVVSLNNGQITAVKVQDKRTWSATDKTTDYVSSVEASISGKSIDVKLFEKRGSDFIPLNLQFEYKPELGYAPVHEVMEGRNDRIKDFYYKLWFGIDNTDDFLNVSVNEKLIGKDETVKSEEIKEFCQAVGNQAEVFVDRGQKVVYAPMDFAIVVGWKAIMKAIFPKVIDGDLLRLVHLGNGYRLLEGSELLKVGDVVDTFAHINAVINTDSGKMIEVKGVIVREEKPVLEVTSQFLYRGNFEDFEHTFERKTETPMEFKVKDTKDIAVLKSKEWMQWTEALETHEVTPGSSLIFRLNTELKYKNKKVFASVKTTGTVVMQLSTKEFVEIAKVEYESGESHGNPVIEYLKRNAQEIEQAHFFENGGYSVMPSQSTYSSVVHAPASNEPYANVSGDFNPIHVNPYFADLALLPGTITHGMWTSASTRKFVEIFAADNVPRRVIAYDVKFVGMVLPSDRLETKLYHTGMKNGRKIIKVETINQNNEKVVEGTAEVEQPVTAYVFTGQGSQEQGMGMALYDSSSVAKAIWDEADKHFMENYGFSIIEIVRSNPKEKVVHFGGPRGNKIRQNYMSMTYDVVEADGTTKTLPLFPSITERTAFYTFRSPTGLLFATQFTQPALTLMEKAAFEDMRAKELIQSNCAFAGHSLGEYAALASVGDVLPLTSLVDVVFYRGMTMQSAVKRDEEGRSNYGMAAVNPARVSKTFNDTALRYVVDAIARRGGDVLEIVNFNVENWQYVAAGAIQNLDALTNVLNYIKTANIDLQKLMETMSLEDVKKHLYEIIDGAFEKTKAKQAKGRIVLERGHATVPLPGIDVPFHSSFLLSGVTPFRTFLAKKFDPSDINVAQLTAKYIPNLTAKPFSTDKSYIEDVHKLTSSPRLAKVLKNWSDDKYVTPAQQQRLGYILLIELLAYQFASPVRWIETQDQ
;
A
#
# COMPACT_ATOMS: atom_id res chain seq x y z
N ALA A 1 -62.70 23.08 -28.35
CA ALA A 1 -62.66 21.64 -28.67
C ALA A 1 -62.33 21.48 -30.16
N THR A 2 -61.04 21.25 -30.45
CA THR A 2 -60.47 21.09 -31.79
C THR A 2 -61.07 19.88 -32.53
N ARG A 3 -60.81 19.75 -33.84
CA ARG A 3 -61.28 18.58 -34.62
C ARG A 3 -60.69 17.28 -34.07
N GLY A 4 -59.40 17.26 -33.75
CA GLY A 4 -58.70 16.12 -33.17
C GLY A 4 -59.28 15.67 -31.83
N VAL A 5 -59.59 16.60 -30.92
CA VAL A 5 -60.22 16.27 -29.62
C VAL A 5 -61.66 15.78 -29.80
N ARG A 6 -62.41 16.30 -30.77
CA ARG A 6 -63.74 15.75 -31.11
C ARG A 6 -63.64 14.33 -31.66
N PHE A 7 -62.64 14.05 -32.50
CA PHE A 7 -62.39 12.70 -32.99
C PHE A 7 -61.93 11.74 -31.89
N TRP A 8 -61.08 12.21 -30.97
CA TRP A 8 -60.72 11.46 -29.77
C TRP A 8 -61.97 11.07 -28.98
N LYS A 9 -62.85 12.04 -28.69
CA LYS A 9 -64.10 11.79 -27.97
C LYS A 9 -64.97 10.74 -28.67
N GLU A 10 -65.08 10.82 -29.99
CA GLU A 10 -65.82 9.85 -30.80
C GLU A 10 -65.26 8.42 -30.65
N LEU A 11 -63.94 8.26 -30.67
CA LEU A 11 -63.31 6.96 -30.45
C LEU A 11 -63.47 6.47 -29.01
N ASP A 12 -63.46 7.38 -28.03
CA ASP A 12 -63.74 7.02 -26.62
C ASP A 12 -65.14 6.48 -26.44
N GLU A 13 -66.15 7.16 -26.99
CA GLU A 13 -67.55 6.76 -26.87
C GLU A 13 -67.86 5.51 -27.70
N GLY A 14 -67.28 5.39 -28.90
CA GLY A 14 -67.64 4.35 -29.87
C GLY A 14 -66.75 3.11 -29.93
N ILE A 15 -65.48 3.19 -29.51
CA ILE A 15 -64.51 2.09 -29.62
C ILE A 15 -63.87 1.77 -28.26
N PHE A 16 -63.28 2.74 -27.59
CA PHE A 16 -62.49 2.49 -26.37
C PHE A 16 -63.36 2.18 -25.15
N SER A 17 -64.65 2.54 -25.17
CA SER A 17 -65.66 2.11 -24.20
C SER A 17 -65.98 0.61 -24.28
N LEU A 18 -65.71 -0.06 -25.41
CA LEU A 18 -65.99 -1.49 -25.60
C LEU A 18 -65.03 -2.38 -24.78
N PRO A 19 -65.44 -3.59 -24.37
CA PRO A 19 -64.54 -4.59 -23.79
C PRO A 19 -63.36 -4.91 -24.72
N LYS A 20 -62.16 -5.13 -24.16
CA LYS A 20 -60.91 -5.30 -24.92
C LYS A 20 -61.01 -6.29 -26.09
N GLU A 21 -61.71 -7.40 -25.91
CA GLU A 21 -61.89 -8.44 -26.94
C GLU A 21 -62.70 -7.97 -28.16
N LYS A 22 -63.60 -6.99 -27.98
CA LYS A 22 -64.47 -6.45 -29.03
C LYS A 22 -63.87 -5.23 -29.76
N ARG A 23 -62.80 -4.64 -29.22
CA ARG A 23 -62.19 -3.41 -29.76
C ARG A 23 -61.57 -3.62 -31.14
N LEU A 24 -60.73 -4.65 -31.31
CA LEU A 24 -60.05 -4.90 -32.59
C LEU A 24 -61.03 -5.21 -33.74
N PRO A 25 -62.06 -6.07 -33.57
CA PRO A 25 -63.09 -6.25 -34.59
C PRO A 25 -63.82 -4.95 -34.95
N ALA A 26 -64.14 -4.10 -33.96
CA ALA A 26 -64.80 -2.82 -34.18
C ALA A 26 -63.91 -1.79 -34.89
N LEU A 27 -62.60 -1.77 -34.58
CA LEU A 27 -61.59 -0.97 -35.29
C LEU A 27 -61.50 -1.39 -36.76
N LEU A 28 -61.35 -2.68 -37.02
CA LEU A 28 -61.23 -3.21 -38.39
C LEU A 28 -62.50 -2.97 -39.23
N ALA A 29 -63.68 -3.08 -38.63
CA ALA A 29 -64.95 -2.79 -39.31
C ALA A 29 -65.08 -1.30 -39.75
N LYS A 30 -64.34 -0.39 -39.11
CA LYS A 30 -64.32 1.05 -39.43
C LYS A 30 -62.95 1.53 -39.92
N LYS A 31 -62.09 0.63 -40.40
CA LYS A 31 -60.68 0.91 -40.71
C LYS A 31 -60.50 2.13 -41.61
N ASP A 32 -61.14 2.15 -42.78
CA ASP A 32 -60.99 3.23 -43.76
C ASP A 32 -61.49 4.58 -43.23
N TYR A 33 -62.58 4.55 -42.47
CA TYR A 33 -63.12 5.74 -41.82
C TYR A 33 -62.15 6.30 -40.78
N ILE A 34 -61.57 5.44 -39.93
CA ILE A 34 -60.62 5.85 -38.89
C ILE A 34 -59.34 6.40 -39.53
N ILE A 35 -58.78 5.75 -40.55
CA ILE A 35 -57.60 6.23 -41.27
C ILE A 35 -57.86 7.61 -41.90
N LYS A 36 -59.03 7.79 -42.54
CA LYS A 36 -59.43 9.09 -43.10
C LYS A 36 -59.48 10.18 -42.03
N ARG A 37 -60.07 9.90 -40.87
CA ARG A 37 -60.16 10.86 -39.75
C ARG A 37 -58.81 11.13 -39.10
N LEU A 38 -57.93 10.14 -38.94
CA LEU A 38 -56.56 10.34 -38.45
C LEU A 38 -55.78 11.32 -39.34
N ASN A 39 -55.81 11.09 -40.66
CA ASN A 39 -55.09 11.94 -41.62
C ASN A 39 -55.70 13.34 -41.76
N ALA A 40 -57.01 13.49 -41.61
CA ALA A 40 -57.69 14.79 -41.75
C ALA A 40 -57.69 15.63 -40.46
N ASP A 41 -57.91 15.00 -39.31
CA ASP A 41 -58.32 15.70 -38.09
C ASP A 41 -57.41 15.49 -36.89
N PHE A 42 -56.54 14.50 -36.87
CA PHE A 42 -55.77 14.15 -35.68
C PHE A 42 -54.28 14.51 -35.81
N GLN A 43 -53.63 14.75 -34.68
CA GLN A 43 -52.20 15.09 -34.62
C GLN A 43 -51.29 13.90 -34.95
N LYS A 44 -51.76 12.67 -34.72
CA LYS A 44 -51.08 11.44 -35.14
C LYS A 44 -51.74 10.88 -36.37
N VAL A 45 -51.10 11.09 -37.52
CA VAL A 45 -51.59 10.60 -38.81
C VAL A 45 -51.37 9.09 -38.94
N TRP A 46 -52.07 8.48 -39.88
CA TRP A 46 -51.77 7.12 -40.30
C TRP A 46 -50.41 7.10 -41.00
N PHE A 47 -49.54 6.17 -40.60
CA PHE A 47 -48.18 6.10 -41.15
C PHE A 47 -48.21 5.69 -42.63
N GLY A 48 -48.95 4.62 -42.94
CA GLY A 48 -48.91 3.95 -44.22
C GLY A 48 -49.43 4.81 -45.38
N GLN A 49 -48.54 5.22 -46.27
CA GLN A 49 -48.88 6.09 -47.40
C GLN A 49 -47.92 5.85 -48.56
N LYS A 50 -48.46 5.54 -49.75
CA LYS A 50 -47.67 5.45 -50.97
C LYS A 50 -47.19 6.83 -51.43
N LYS A 51 -46.18 6.85 -52.30
CA LYS A 51 -45.70 8.10 -52.96
C LYS A 51 -46.80 8.88 -53.69
N THR A 52 -47.86 8.20 -54.13
CA THR A 52 -49.05 8.79 -54.78
C THR A 52 -49.98 9.53 -53.80
N GLY A 53 -49.76 9.39 -52.49
CA GLY A 53 -50.61 9.94 -51.44
C GLY A 53 -51.72 8.98 -50.96
N GLU A 54 -51.88 7.82 -51.61
CA GLU A 54 -52.84 6.78 -51.24
C GLU A 54 -52.50 6.17 -49.86
N ALA A 55 -53.50 6.08 -48.97
CA ALA A 55 -53.33 5.45 -47.65
C ALA A 55 -53.38 3.93 -47.78
N VAL A 56 -52.33 3.26 -47.30
CA VAL A 56 -52.15 1.80 -47.40
C VAL A 56 -51.67 1.23 -46.07
N ASP A 57 -51.63 -0.09 -45.89
CA ASP A 57 -50.98 -0.68 -44.72
C ASP A 57 -49.45 -0.68 -44.87
N LEU A 58 -48.74 -0.83 -43.74
CA LEU A 58 -47.27 -0.83 -43.71
C LEU A 58 -46.65 -1.90 -44.62
N GLN A 59 -47.25 -3.10 -44.70
CA GLN A 59 -46.76 -4.17 -45.57
C GLN A 59 -46.92 -3.90 -47.07
N ASP A 60 -47.70 -2.88 -47.45
CA ASP A 60 -47.96 -2.50 -48.84
C ASP A 60 -47.10 -1.31 -49.30
N MET A 61 -46.09 -0.93 -48.48
CA MET A 61 -45.10 0.10 -48.78
C MET A 61 -43.74 -0.49 -49.14
N THR A 62 -42.99 0.21 -49.98
CA THR A 62 -41.58 -0.12 -50.27
C THR A 62 -40.64 0.42 -49.19
N TYR A 63 -39.40 -0.07 -49.14
CA TYR A 63 -38.42 0.42 -48.16
C TYR A 63 -38.10 1.90 -48.36
N THR A 64 -37.99 2.38 -49.61
CA THR A 64 -37.84 3.82 -49.91
C THR A 64 -39.02 4.62 -49.37
N GLU A 65 -40.26 4.18 -49.62
CA GLU A 65 -41.46 4.88 -49.15
C GLU A 65 -41.49 4.98 -47.62
N VAL A 66 -41.10 3.92 -46.91
CA VAL A 66 -41.03 3.93 -45.43
C VAL A 66 -39.96 4.90 -44.92
N VAL A 67 -38.75 4.89 -45.51
CA VAL A 67 -37.67 5.82 -45.12
C VAL A 67 -38.09 7.28 -45.33
N HIS A 68 -38.63 7.61 -46.50
CA HIS A 68 -39.07 8.98 -46.80
C HIS A 68 -40.24 9.40 -45.91
N ARG A 69 -41.17 8.49 -45.61
CA ARG A 69 -42.30 8.75 -44.71
C ARG A 69 -41.84 8.98 -43.27
N LEU A 70 -40.88 8.18 -42.78
CA LEU A 70 -40.25 8.39 -41.49
C LEU A 70 -39.63 9.78 -41.41
N ILE A 71 -38.80 10.17 -42.38
CA ILE A 71 -38.17 11.50 -42.38
C ILE A 71 -39.24 12.60 -42.42
N THR A 72 -40.27 12.45 -43.25
CA THR A 72 -41.35 13.46 -43.38
C THR A 72 -42.10 13.70 -42.07
N LEU A 73 -42.32 12.67 -41.26
CA LEU A 73 -43.10 12.76 -40.02
C LEU A 73 -42.25 13.01 -38.77
N LEU A 74 -40.94 12.77 -38.85
CA LEU A 74 -40.01 12.85 -37.71
C LEU A 74 -39.04 14.03 -37.79
N TYR A 75 -38.86 14.62 -38.99
CA TYR A 75 -37.97 15.74 -39.24
C TYR A 75 -38.75 17.00 -39.63
N VAL A 76 -38.56 18.08 -38.88
CA VAL A 76 -39.19 19.38 -39.09
C VAL A 76 -38.40 20.16 -40.13
N LYS A 77 -38.73 19.94 -41.41
CA LYS A 77 -37.96 20.44 -42.56
C LYS A 77 -37.69 21.95 -42.55
N HIS A 78 -38.65 22.77 -42.14
CA HIS A 78 -38.53 24.23 -42.19
C HIS A 78 -37.69 24.81 -41.04
N GLU A 79 -37.48 24.04 -39.97
CA GLU A 79 -36.61 24.38 -38.84
C GLU A 79 -35.28 23.60 -38.88
N ALA A 80 -35.10 22.74 -39.88
CA ALA A 80 -33.93 21.88 -40.07
C ALA A 80 -33.53 21.08 -38.81
N ARG A 81 -34.52 20.53 -38.08
CA ARG A 81 -34.29 19.74 -36.86
C ARG A 81 -35.14 18.48 -36.82
N TRP A 82 -34.70 17.51 -36.04
CA TRP A 82 -35.51 16.38 -35.61
C TRP A 82 -36.49 16.80 -34.50
N ILE A 83 -37.65 16.13 -34.43
CA ILE A 83 -38.57 16.29 -33.29
C ILE A 83 -37.87 15.87 -31.99
N ASP A 84 -37.09 14.80 -32.04
CA ASP A 84 -36.32 14.24 -30.92
C ASP A 84 -35.15 13.42 -31.46
N THR A 85 -34.01 13.42 -30.76
CA THR A 85 -32.81 12.67 -31.18
C THR A 85 -33.05 11.16 -31.21
N THR A 86 -33.91 10.63 -30.34
CA THR A 86 -34.27 9.20 -30.35
C THR A 86 -35.10 8.81 -31.58
N LEU A 87 -35.80 9.77 -32.21
CA LEU A 87 -36.55 9.55 -33.45
C LEU A 87 -35.61 9.59 -34.68
N ARG A 88 -34.55 10.40 -34.65
CA ARG A 88 -33.44 10.32 -35.63
C ARG A 88 -32.81 8.93 -35.59
N ASP A 89 -32.53 8.44 -34.39
CA ASP A 89 -31.89 7.13 -34.19
C ASP A 89 -32.81 5.99 -34.67
N LEU A 90 -34.13 6.11 -34.52
CA LEU A 90 -35.10 5.18 -35.13
C LEU A 90 -34.96 5.12 -36.66
N VAL A 91 -34.82 6.27 -37.34
CA VAL A 91 -34.60 6.31 -38.79
C VAL A 91 -33.26 5.67 -39.14
N GLY A 92 -32.22 5.95 -38.35
CA GLY A 92 -30.90 5.34 -38.52
C GLY A 92 -30.91 3.82 -38.39
N ASP A 93 -31.59 3.29 -37.36
CA ASP A 93 -31.75 1.85 -37.18
C ASP A 93 -32.53 1.20 -38.34
N PHE A 94 -33.57 1.88 -38.83
CA PHE A 94 -34.32 1.36 -39.98
C PHE A 94 -33.49 1.40 -41.28
N LEU A 95 -32.67 2.44 -41.49
CA LEU A 95 -31.72 2.49 -42.60
C LEU A 95 -30.67 1.37 -42.51
N ARG A 96 -30.10 1.12 -41.32
CA ARG A 96 -29.22 -0.04 -41.09
C ARG A 96 -29.92 -1.35 -41.47
N ARG A 97 -31.21 -1.49 -41.12
CA ARG A 97 -31.99 -2.66 -41.51
C ARG A 97 -32.18 -2.80 -43.02
N VAL A 98 -32.34 -1.68 -43.74
CA VAL A 98 -32.39 -1.66 -45.22
C VAL A 98 -31.07 -2.16 -45.80
N GLU A 99 -29.93 -1.65 -45.33
CA GLU A 99 -28.62 -2.12 -45.80
C GLU A 99 -28.38 -3.61 -45.48
N GLU A 100 -28.70 -4.07 -44.27
CA GLU A 100 -28.64 -5.50 -43.90
C GLU A 100 -29.48 -6.39 -44.82
N ARG A 101 -30.63 -5.88 -45.28
CA ARG A 101 -31.55 -6.63 -46.12
C ARG A 101 -31.05 -6.78 -47.56
N PHE A 102 -30.51 -5.70 -48.13
CA PHE A 102 -30.18 -5.63 -49.56
C PHE A 102 -28.70 -5.83 -49.86
N THR A 103 -27.83 -5.75 -48.85
CA THR A 103 -26.40 -6.01 -49.08
C THR A 103 -26.13 -7.47 -49.44
N LYS A 104 -25.25 -7.68 -50.41
CA LYS A 104 -24.77 -9.01 -50.85
C LYS A 104 -23.35 -9.30 -50.38
N MET A 105 -22.68 -8.32 -49.77
CA MET A 105 -21.28 -8.39 -49.33
C MET A 105 -21.16 -7.91 -47.88
N SER A 106 -20.24 -8.51 -47.12
CA SER A 106 -19.88 -8.03 -45.79
C SER A 106 -18.92 -6.84 -45.91
N GLY A 107 -19.25 -5.72 -45.26
CA GLY A 107 -18.45 -4.49 -45.28
C GLY A 107 -18.91 -3.47 -44.22
N PRO A 108 -18.20 -2.35 -44.07
CA PRO A 108 -18.63 -1.27 -43.18
C PRO A 108 -19.91 -0.60 -43.72
N SER A 109 -20.84 -0.29 -42.82
CA SER A 109 -22.10 0.42 -43.13
C SER A 109 -21.85 1.80 -43.77
N MET A 110 -22.70 2.23 -44.69
CA MET A 110 -22.63 3.60 -45.20
C MET A 110 -23.02 4.66 -44.14
N LEU A 111 -23.90 4.26 -43.20
CA LEU A 111 -24.27 5.05 -42.03
C LEU A 111 -23.37 4.67 -40.86
N GLN A 112 -22.23 5.31 -40.67
CA GLN A 112 -21.29 5.05 -39.57
C GLN A 112 -21.75 5.67 -38.24
N ASN A 113 -22.33 6.87 -38.28
CA ASN A 113 -22.84 7.59 -37.11
C ASN A 113 -24.18 8.28 -37.45
N TYR A 114 -25.13 8.27 -36.53
CA TYR A 114 -26.43 8.93 -36.70
C TYR A 114 -26.35 10.45 -36.81
N THR A 115 -25.21 11.08 -36.49
CA THR A 115 -24.96 12.49 -36.84
C THR A 115 -24.95 12.75 -38.35
N GLN A 116 -24.76 11.73 -39.20
CA GLN A 116 -24.92 11.87 -40.65
C GLN A 116 -26.38 12.14 -41.06
N LEU A 117 -27.34 11.91 -40.16
CA LEU A 117 -28.77 12.16 -40.38
C LEU A 117 -29.24 13.54 -39.92
N GLU A 118 -28.35 14.49 -39.59
CA GLU A 118 -28.75 15.88 -39.32
C GLU A 118 -29.32 16.57 -40.58
N THR A 119 -28.87 16.15 -41.77
CA THR A 119 -29.47 16.49 -43.08
C THR A 119 -29.99 15.22 -43.77
N PRO A 120 -31.15 14.69 -43.35
CA PRO A 120 -31.51 13.30 -43.63
C PRO A 120 -31.93 13.03 -45.08
N LEU A 121 -32.59 13.98 -45.76
CA LEU A 121 -33.09 13.74 -47.12
C LEU A 121 -31.96 13.50 -48.15
N PRO A 122 -30.94 14.38 -48.28
CA PRO A 122 -29.83 14.12 -49.19
C PRO A 122 -29.09 12.81 -48.90
N PHE A 123 -28.83 12.53 -47.61
CA PHE A 123 -28.15 11.30 -47.21
C PHE A 123 -28.98 10.05 -47.49
N ALA A 124 -30.28 10.07 -47.17
CA ALA A 124 -31.17 8.94 -47.41
C ALA A 124 -31.32 8.64 -48.91
N ASP A 125 -31.39 9.66 -49.75
CA ASP A 125 -31.45 9.48 -51.21
C ASP A 125 -30.15 8.87 -51.76
N GLU A 126 -28.99 9.34 -51.30
CA GLU A 126 -27.69 8.76 -51.66
C GLU A 126 -27.56 7.31 -51.15
N PHE A 127 -28.01 7.04 -49.93
CA PHE A 127 -28.01 5.72 -49.31
C PHE A 127 -28.89 4.74 -50.07
N LEU A 128 -30.13 5.12 -50.38
CA LEU A 128 -31.09 4.29 -51.10
C LEU A 128 -30.66 4.04 -52.54
N ALA A 129 -29.91 4.96 -53.17
CA ALA A 129 -29.35 4.76 -54.51
C ALA A 129 -28.38 3.57 -54.59
N GLN A 130 -27.73 3.17 -53.49
CA GLN A 130 -26.89 1.97 -53.42
C GLN A 130 -27.71 0.67 -53.38
N PHE A 131 -28.98 0.75 -52.99
CA PHE A 131 -29.89 -0.38 -52.85
C PHE A 131 -31.12 -0.20 -53.74
N PRO A 132 -30.99 -0.18 -55.08
CA PRO A 132 -32.10 0.12 -56.00
C PRO A 132 -33.27 -0.87 -55.90
N GLU A 133 -33.02 -2.10 -55.42
CA GLU A 133 -34.05 -3.11 -55.14
C GLU A 133 -35.07 -2.60 -54.07
N ALA A 134 -34.65 -1.73 -53.14
CA ALA A 134 -35.46 -1.13 -52.08
C ALA A 134 -36.62 -0.25 -52.60
N GLU A 135 -36.51 0.28 -53.83
CA GLU A 135 -37.56 1.11 -54.46
C GLU A 135 -38.78 0.30 -54.91
N SER A 136 -38.58 -1.00 -55.22
CA SER A 136 -39.62 -1.85 -55.81
C SER A 136 -40.09 -2.97 -54.87
N GLN A 137 -39.25 -3.38 -53.93
CA GLN A 137 -39.58 -4.43 -52.98
C GLN A 137 -40.42 -3.87 -51.82
N LEU A 138 -41.56 -4.50 -51.57
CA LEU A 138 -42.38 -4.25 -50.37
C LEU A 138 -41.67 -4.77 -49.12
N LEU A 139 -41.99 -4.18 -47.96
CA LEU A 139 -41.44 -4.65 -46.68
C LEU A 139 -41.74 -6.13 -46.46
N THR A 140 -40.71 -6.91 -46.14
CA THR A 140 -40.92 -8.31 -45.75
C THR A 140 -41.63 -8.39 -44.41
N SER A 141 -42.31 -9.51 -44.14
CA SER A 141 -43.05 -9.68 -42.89
C SER A 141 -42.16 -9.54 -41.64
N GLU A 142 -40.89 -9.95 -41.72
CA GLU A 142 -39.94 -9.74 -40.62
C GLU A 142 -39.63 -8.26 -40.39
N ASP A 143 -39.50 -7.48 -41.45
CA ASP A 143 -39.13 -6.06 -41.36
C ASP A 143 -40.32 -5.17 -40.98
N VAL A 144 -41.55 -5.60 -41.30
CA VAL A 144 -42.79 -5.02 -40.72
C VAL A 144 -42.80 -5.20 -39.20
N LEU A 145 -42.54 -6.41 -38.71
CA LEU A 145 -42.49 -6.68 -37.27
C LEU A 145 -41.35 -5.91 -36.60
N HIS A 146 -40.19 -5.85 -37.25
CA HIS A 146 -39.05 -5.06 -36.78
C HIS A 146 -39.41 -3.58 -36.66
N PHE A 147 -39.99 -2.97 -37.70
CA PHE A 147 -40.42 -1.57 -37.67
C PHE A 147 -41.41 -1.27 -36.54
N ILE A 148 -42.41 -2.14 -36.34
CA ILE A 148 -43.38 -1.99 -35.24
C ILE A 148 -42.67 -2.10 -33.88
N ALA A 149 -41.69 -3.00 -33.76
CA ALA A 149 -40.87 -3.12 -32.55
C ALA A 149 -40.03 -1.85 -32.30
N LEU A 150 -39.41 -1.26 -33.33
CA LEU A 150 -38.71 0.03 -33.22
C LEU A 150 -39.67 1.14 -32.74
N CYS A 151 -40.89 1.19 -33.27
CA CYS A 151 -41.91 2.16 -32.86
C CYS A 151 -42.39 1.97 -31.40
N LYS A 152 -42.26 0.76 -30.84
CA LYS A 152 -42.64 0.42 -29.45
C LYS A 152 -41.48 0.54 -28.44
N ARG A 153 -40.27 0.88 -28.88
CA ARG A 153 -39.06 0.81 -28.07
C ARG A 153 -39.18 1.65 -26.78
N PRO A 154 -38.89 1.08 -25.60
CA PRO A 154 -38.76 1.86 -24.36
C PRO A 154 -37.62 2.89 -24.47
N PHE A 155 -37.71 4.00 -23.73
CA PHE A 155 -36.75 5.12 -23.73
C PHE A 155 -36.64 5.93 -25.03
N GLN A 156 -37.50 5.65 -26.02
CA GLN A 156 -37.66 6.48 -27.21
C GLN A 156 -38.90 7.38 -27.06
N LYS A 157 -38.85 8.59 -27.61
CA LYS A 157 -40.07 9.41 -27.74
C LYS A 157 -41.11 8.61 -28.56
N PRO A 158 -42.37 8.52 -28.11
CA PRO A 158 -43.40 7.82 -28.87
C PRO A 158 -43.57 8.43 -30.26
N VAL A 159 -43.69 7.56 -31.27
CA VAL A 159 -43.83 8.02 -32.66
C VAL A 159 -45.07 8.92 -32.84
N PRO A 160 -44.96 10.01 -33.61
CA PRO A 160 -46.05 10.97 -33.83
C PRO A 160 -47.04 10.50 -34.91
N PHE A 161 -47.17 9.20 -35.11
CA PHE A 161 -48.04 8.57 -36.10
C PHE A 161 -48.55 7.22 -35.60
N ILE A 162 -49.53 6.66 -36.30
CA ILE A 162 -50.07 5.32 -36.01
C ILE A 162 -49.56 4.33 -37.07
N PRO A 163 -48.70 3.36 -36.69
CA PRO A 163 -48.09 2.44 -37.64
C PRO A 163 -48.96 1.22 -37.98
N VAL A 164 -49.88 0.84 -37.09
CA VAL A 164 -50.68 -0.38 -37.23
C VAL A 164 -52.00 -0.26 -36.47
N MET A 165 -53.03 -0.98 -36.93
CA MET A 165 -54.32 -1.10 -36.25
C MET A 165 -54.41 -2.45 -35.53
N ASP A 166 -53.91 -2.48 -34.30
CA ASP A 166 -53.81 -3.69 -33.47
C ASP A 166 -54.61 -3.56 -32.15
N LYS A 167 -54.41 -4.52 -31.24
CA LYS A 167 -55.06 -4.52 -29.91
C LYS A 167 -54.61 -3.35 -29.02
N GLU A 168 -53.54 -2.65 -29.38
CA GLU A 168 -52.89 -1.56 -28.64
C GLU A 168 -53.14 -0.20 -29.29
N PHE A 169 -54.11 -0.10 -30.21
CA PHE A 169 -54.46 1.15 -30.90
C PHE A 169 -54.79 2.32 -29.95
N ASP A 170 -55.36 2.06 -28.78
CA ASP A 170 -55.58 3.10 -27.76
C ASP A 170 -54.25 3.70 -27.24
N ILE A 171 -53.23 2.87 -27.09
CA ILE A 171 -51.88 3.32 -26.71
C ILE A 171 -51.27 4.15 -27.83
N TRP A 172 -51.30 3.66 -29.07
CA TRP A 172 -50.78 4.39 -30.24
C TRP A 172 -51.45 5.76 -30.38
N PHE A 173 -52.77 5.80 -30.24
CA PHE A 173 -53.58 7.00 -30.41
C PHE A 173 -53.36 8.03 -29.28
N LYS A 174 -53.37 7.60 -28.02
CA LYS A 174 -53.41 8.53 -26.87
C LYS A 174 -52.06 8.92 -26.31
N LYS A 175 -51.06 8.04 -26.36
CA LYS A 175 -49.77 8.24 -25.68
C LYS A 175 -49.06 9.51 -26.20
N ASP A 176 -48.48 10.32 -25.34
CA ASP A 176 -47.69 11.52 -25.72
C ASP A 176 -48.40 12.49 -26.70
N SER A 177 -49.58 12.95 -26.29
CA SER A 177 -50.50 13.74 -27.10
C SER A 177 -50.60 15.22 -26.70
N LEU A 178 -49.66 15.72 -25.89
CA LEU A 178 -49.74 17.05 -25.27
C LEU A 178 -48.73 18.06 -25.84
N TRP A 179 -47.50 17.64 -26.10
CA TRP A 179 -46.41 18.53 -26.51
C TRP A 179 -46.68 19.25 -27.84
N GLN A 180 -47.56 18.70 -28.68
CA GLN A 180 -47.96 19.26 -29.97
C GLN A 180 -48.65 20.63 -29.85
N SER A 181 -49.21 20.99 -28.69
CA SER A 181 -49.75 22.34 -28.48
C SER A 181 -48.65 23.39 -28.29
N GLU A 182 -47.46 22.97 -27.86
CA GLU A 182 -46.29 23.84 -27.67
C GLU A 182 -45.36 23.85 -28.89
N ASP A 183 -45.33 22.76 -29.67
CA ASP A 183 -44.56 22.64 -30.91
C ASP A 183 -45.47 22.30 -32.09
N LEU A 184 -46.15 23.33 -32.62
CA LEU A 184 -47.04 23.19 -33.77
C LEU A 184 -46.26 22.98 -35.09
N GLY A 185 -45.00 23.41 -35.16
CA GLY A 185 -44.12 23.23 -36.32
C GLY A 185 -43.92 21.75 -36.67
N ALA A 186 -43.87 20.89 -35.66
CA ALA A 186 -43.77 19.44 -35.81
C ALA A 186 -45.10 18.72 -36.14
N VAL A 187 -46.23 19.42 -36.17
CA VAL A 187 -47.54 18.85 -36.49
C VAL A 187 -47.80 18.96 -37.98
N VAL A 188 -48.41 17.93 -38.56
CA VAL A 188 -48.81 17.92 -39.98
C VAL A 188 -49.68 19.14 -40.28
N ASP A 189 -49.32 19.87 -41.34
CA ASP A 189 -49.94 21.13 -41.79
C ASP A 189 -49.87 22.30 -40.79
N GLN A 190 -49.14 22.16 -39.67
CA GLN A 190 -49.09 23.13 -38.57
C GLN A 190 -50.49 23.54 -38.08
N ASP A 191 -51.43 22.58 -38.11
CA ASP A 191 -52.84 22.84 -37.89
C ASP A 191 -53.24 22.58 -36.43
N VAL A 192 -53.53 23.66 -35.70
CA VAL A 192 -53.97 23.60 -34.30
C VAL A 192 -55.24 22.78 -34.10
N GLN A 193 -56.07 22.62 -35.14
CA GLN A 193 -57.29 21.81 -35.03
C GLN A 193 -57.00 20.31 -34.90
N ARG A 194 -55.75 19.88 -35.12
CA ARG A 194 -55.29 18.50 -34.89
C ARG A 194 -54.88 18.22 -33.45
N THR A 195 -54.51 19.25 -32.70
CA THR A 195 -53.83 19.10 -31.41
C THR A 195 -54.78 19.01 -30.22
N CYS A 196 -54.26 18.50 -29.12
CA CYS A 196 -54.97 18.46 -27.84
C CYS A 196 -54.45 19.58 -26.92
N ILE A 197 -55.28 20.60 -26.66
CA ILE A 197 -54.95 21.73 -25.77
C ILE A 197 -55.77 21.59 -24.49
N LEU A 198 -55.09 21.50 -23.34
CA LEU A 198 -55.75 21.44 -22.03
C LEU A 198 -56.16 22.85 -21.60
N HIS A 199 -57.45 23.06 -21.40
CA HIS A 199 -57.96 24.35 -20.94
C HIS A 199 -59.25 24.19 -20.14
N GLY A 200 -59.35 24.93 -19.03
CA GLY A 200 -60.53 24.90 -18.16
C GLY A 200 -61.68 25.72 -18.75
N PRO A 201 -62.91 25.19 -18.83
CA PRO A 201 -64.03 25.88 -19.49
C PRO A 201 -64.45 27.18 -18.78
N VAL A 202 -64.33 27.23 -17.45
CA VAL A 202 -64.65 28.44 -16.66
C VAL A 202 -63.52 29.46 -16.72
N ALA A 203 -62.26 29.03 -16.70
CA ALA A 203 -61.09 29.91 -16.77
C ALA A 203 -61.01 30.62 -18.13
N ALA A 204 -61.47 29.97 -19.21
CA ALA A 204 -61.42 30.50 -20.56
C ALA A 204 -62.11 31.86 -20.75
N LYS A 205 -63.14 32.16 -19.95
CA LYS A 205 -63.84 33.45 -20.04
C LYS A 205 -63.00 34.63 -19.52
N TYR A 206 -61.94 34.36 -18.77
CA TYR A 206 -61.02 35.37 -18.21
C TYR A 206 -59.72 35.49 -19.02
N ALA A 207 -59.37 34.49 -19.83
CA ALA A 207 -58.21 34.52 -20.71
C ALA A 207 -58.53 35.29 -22.01
N THR A 208 -58.67 36.62 -21.92
CA THR A 208 -59.11 37.48 -23.05
C THR A 208 -57.96 38.17 -23.79
N ARG A 209 -56.75 38.21 -23.22
CA ARG A 209 -55.55 38.81 -23.81
C ARG A 209 -54.47 37.74 -23.99
N VAL A 210 -53.95 37.65 -25.21
CA VAL A 210 -52.83 36.76 -25.56
C VAL A 210 -51.51 37.45 -25.21
N ASP A 211 -50.49 36.66 -24.86
CA ASP A 211 -49.12 37.11 -24.53
C ASP A 211 -49.03 38.16 -23.40
N GLN A 212 -49.99 38.16 -22.46
CA GLN A 212 -49.87 38.97 -21.25
C GLN A 212 -48.77 38.38 -20.35
N PRO A 213 -47.76 39.16 -19.94
CA PRO A 213 -46.74 38.70 -19.02
C PRO A 213 -47.34 38.16 -17.71
N VAL A 214 -46.86 37.01 -17.23
CA VAL A 214 -47.39 36.39 -16.01
C VAL A 214 -47.31 37.30 -14.78
N GLY A 215 -46.27 38.13 -14.69
CA GLY A 215 -46.13 39.12 -13.61
C GLY A 215 -47.19 40.22 -13.66
N GLU A 216 -47.66 40.57 -14.86
CA GLU A 216 -48.77 41.53 -15.04
C GLU A 216 -50.09 40.87 -14.62
N ILE A 217 -50.37 39.64 -15.09
CA ILE A 217 -51.60 38.90 -14.73
C ILE A 217 -51.73 38.78 -13.21
N LEU A 218 -50.66 38.32 -12.53
CA LEU A 218 -50.67 38.16 -11.08
C LEU A 218 -50.66 39.50 -10.35
N GLY A 219 -49.97 40.50 -10.89
CA GLY A 219 -49.91 41.87 -10.36
C GLY A 219 -51.28 42.55 -10.37
N ASP A 220 -52.01 42.49 -11.48
CA ASP A 220 -53.36 43.06 -11.62
C ASP A 220 -54.33 42.46 -10.59
N ILE A 221 -54.29 41.13 -10.42
CA ILE A 221 -55.10 40.41 -9.43
C ILE A 221 -54.69 40.83 -8.00
N TYR A 222 -53.39 40.91 -7.75
CA TYR A 222 -52.83 41.26 -6.44
C TYR A 222 -53.22 42.68 -6.01
N GLU A 223 -53.05 43.67 -6.89
CA GLU A 223 -53.42 45.06 -6.61
C GLU A 223 -54.94 45.22 -6.43
N SER A 224 -55.74 44.53 -7.26
CA SER A 224 -57.20 44.54 -7.10
C SER A 224 -57.65 43.97 -5.75
N HIS A 225 -57.00 42.90 -5.27
CA HIS A 225 -57.25 42.38 -3.92
C HIS A 225 -56.83 43.39 -2.84
N ILE A 226 -55.69 44.08 -3.00
CA ILE A 226 -55.26 45.12 -2.06
C ILE A 226 -56.28 46.25 -1.98
N GLU A 227 -56.73 46.77 -3.11
CA GLU A 227 -57.74 47.83 -3.18
C GLU A 227 -59.03 47.40 -2.48
N SER A 228 -59.52 46.19 -2.79
CA SER A 228 -60.73 45.63 -2.16
C SER A 228 -60.59 45.43 -0.64
N LEU A 229 -59.43 44.94 -0.17
CA LEU A 229 -59.15 44.76 1.26
C LEU A 229 -59.05 46.10 1.99
N LYS A 230 -58.39 47.09 1.37
CA LYS A 230 -58.31 48.46 1.90
C LYS A 230 -59.70 49.06 2.08
N GLU A 231 -60.53 49.02 1.04
CA GLU A 231 -61.89 49.56 1.09
C GLU A 231 -62.76 48.86 2.15
N ARG A 232 -62.70 47.52 2.21
CA ARG A 232 -63.61 46.72 3.04
C ARG A 232 -63.23 46.69 4.52
N TYR A 233 -61.94 46.56 4.84
CA TYR A 233 -61.49 46.26 6.21
C TYR A 233 -60.70 47.38 6.87
N TYR A 234 -59.96 48.20 6.11
CA TYR A 234 -59.10 49.24 6.68
C TYR A 234 -59.72 50.64 6.60
N LYS A 235 -60.36 51.01 5.49
CA LYS A 235 -60.84 52.38 5.22
C LYS A 235 -59.73 53.41 5.49
N ASP A 236 -59.86 54.23 6.54
CA ASP A 236 -58.88 55.23 6.99
C ASP A 236 -57.92 54.71 8.08
N ALA A 237 -58.09 53.46 8.53
CA ALA A 237 -57.23 52.86 9.55
C ALA A 237 -55.84 52.50 8.99
N ALA A 238 -54.80 52.69 9.80
CA ALA A 238 -53.43 52.34 9.42
C ALA A 238 -53.26 50.82 9.25
N ILE A 239 -52.62 50.41 8.15
CA ILE A 239 -52.21 49.02 7.93
C ILE A 239 -51.04 48.70 8.87
N PRO A 240 -51.09 47.61 9.66
CA PRO A 240 -49.98 47.20 10.51
C PRO A 240 -48.67 47.10 9.73
N GLN A 241 -47.62 47.72 10.26
CA GLN A 241 -46.28 47.63 9.70
C GLN A 241 -45.45 46.66 10.54
N ILE A 242 -44.77 45.74 9.84
CA ILE A 242 -43.80 44.80 10.39
C ILE A 242 -42.53 44.90 9.54
N GLU A 243 -41.37 44.53 10.08
CA GLU A 243 -40.12 44.61 9.29
C GLU A 243 -40.12 43.68 8.09
N TYR A 244 -40.53 42.41 8.26
CA TYR A 244 -40.64 41.43 7.18
C TYR A 244 -41.89 40.57 7.34
N LEU A 245 -42.43 40.11 6.21
CA LEU A 245 -43.61 39.25 6.15
C LEU A 245 -43.22 37.83 5.75
N GLY A 246 -43.26 36.89 6.70
CA GLY A 246 -42.91 35.48 6.48
C GLY A 246 -42.24 34.86 7.71
N GLY A 247 -41.51 33.76 7.49
CA GLY A 247 -40.76 33.07 8.54
C GLY A 247 -41.60 32.23 9.50
N VAL A 248 -41.04 31.95 10.67
CA VAL A 248 -41.70 31.15 11.73
C VAL A 248 -42.68 32.04 12.49
N ALA A 249 -43.88 31.51 12.78
CA ALA A 249 -44.88 32.23 13.57
C ALA A 249 -44.33 32.59 14.96
N ILE A 250 -44.71 33.76 15.46
CA ILE A 250 -44.32 34.21 16.80
C ILE A 250 -45.18 33.49 17.83
N GLU A 251 -44.56 32.62 18.62
CA GLU A 251 -45.20 31.98 19.76
C GLU A 251 -45.01 32.84 21.03
N LYS A 252 -46.05 32.93 21.86
CA LYS A 252 -45.99 33.66 23.14
C LYS A 252 -45.40 32.77 24.23
N THR A 253 -44.10 32.51 24.14
CA THR A 253 -43.36 31.79 25.18
C THR A 253 -42.24 32.68 25.68
N VAL A 254 -42.27 33.05 26.97
CA VAL A 254 -41.31 33.98 27.57
C VAL A 254 -40.71 33.31 28.80
N LEU A 255 -39.45 32.90 28.71
CA LEU A 255 -38.68 32.55 29.91
C LEU A 255 -38.41 33.82 30.73
N GLN A 256 -38.34 33.68 32.06
CA GLN A 256 -38.13 34.81 32.95
C GLN A 256 -36.71 35.39 32.78
N GLU A 257 -36.63 36.71 32.54
CA GLU A 257 -35.38 37.47 32.50
C GLU A 257 -34.71 37.46 33.89
N ALA A 258 -33.40 37.22 33.95
CA ALA A 258 -32.63 37.27 35.20
C ALA A 258 -32.45 38.73 35.68
N SER A 259 -32.25 39.66 34.73
CA SER A 259 -32.33 41.09 34.97
C SER A 259 -32.74 41.83 33.69
N SER A 260 -33.38 42.99 33.85
CA SER A 260 -33.93 43.80 32.76
C SER A 260 -33.71 45.27 33.05
N THR A 261 -33.17 46.01 32.08
CA THR A 261 -32.93 47.45 32.13
C THR A 261 -33.40 48.10 30.83
N ALA A 262 -33.43 49.43 30.76
CA ALA A 262 -33.82 50.15 29.53
C ALA A 262 -32.86 49.89 28.33
N THR A 263 -31.65 49.42 28.61
CA THR A 263 -30.59 49.23 27.61
C THR A 263 -30.16 47.78 27.44
N GLU A 264 -30.48 46.88 28.38
CA GLU A 264 -30.04 45.49 28.35
C GLU A 264 -31.05 44.54 29.01
N LYS A 265 -31.18 43.34 28.45
CA LYS A 265 -31.87 42.19 29.03
C LYS A 265 -30.88 41.05 29.24
N VAL A 266 -30.92 40.41 30.42
CA VAL A 266 -30.00 39.34 30.78
C VAL A 266 -30.78 38.07 31.08
N TYR A 267 -30.32 36.96 30.50
CA TYR A 267 -30.84 35.62 30.71
C TYR A 267 -29.74 34.72 31.25
N GLU A 268 -30.02 33.91 32.27
CA GLU A 268 -29.07 32.93 32.82
C GLU A 268 -29.68 31.53 32.74
N VAL A 269 -28.92 30.57 32.23
CA VAL A 269 -29.32 29.17 32.09
C VAL A 269 -28.73 28.37 33.24
N GLY A 270 -29.60 27.83 34.09
CA GLY A 270 -29.23 26.98 35.22
C GLY A 270 -28.84 25.55 34.81
N THR A 271 -29.02 24.60 35.73
CA THR A 271 -28.79 23.16 35.47
C THR A 271 -29.89 22.52 34.63
N GLN A 272 -31.12 23.03 34.73
CA GLN A 272 -32.21 22.69 33.83
C GLN A 272 -32.14 23.58 32.59
N VAL A 273 -31.90 22.97 31.44
CA VAL A 273 -31.73 23.67 30.16
C VAL A 273 -33.10 23.74 29.46
N PRO A 274 -33.59 24.92 29.04
CA PRO A 274 -34.84 25.05 28.29
C PRO A 274 -34.76 24.35 26.94
N THR A 275 -35.90 24.12 26.30
CA THR A 275 -35.91 23.59 24.92
C THR A 275 -35.32 24.63 23.95
N GLU A 276 -34.73 24.17 22.85
CA GLU A 276 -34.06 25.03 21.88
C GLU A 276 -35.02 26.09 21.30
N ASP A 277 -36.22 25.67 20.88
CA ASP A 277 -37.20 26.58 20.29
C ASP A 277 -37.70 27.62 21.30
N GLU A 278 -38.07 27.22 22.53
CA GLU A 278 -38.52 28.17 23.57
C GLU A 278 -37.43 29.19 23.92
N TRP A 279 -36.17 28.74 23.97
CA TRP A 279 -35.03 29.59 24.24
C TRP A 279 -34.79 30.61 23.13
N LEU A 280 -34.69 30.17 21.87
CA LEU A 280 -34.43 31.03 20.73
C LEU A 280 -35.59 32.03 20.51
N GLN A 281 -36.83 31.61 20.75
CA GLN A 281 -38.01 32.49 20.73
C GLN A 281 -37.95 33.57 21.82
N THR A 282 -37.48 33.22 23.03
CA THR A 282 -37.35 34.18 24.13
C THR A 282 -36.28 35.24 23.83
N ILE A 283 -35.06 34.83 23.47
CA ILE A 283 -33.94 35.77 23.32
C ILE A 283 -34.04 36.64 22.07
N SER A 284 -34.83 36.23 21.07
CA SER A 284 -35.09 37.03 19.87
C SER A 284 -36.17 38.10 20.04
N GLY A 285 -36.94 38.07 21.13
CA GLY A 285 -37.98 39.04 21.45
C GLY A 285 -39.29 38.85 20.67
N PRO A 286 -40.37 39.56 21.05
CA PRO A 286 -41.73 39.34 20.52
C PRO A 286 -42.02 40.04 19.18
N GLU A 287 -41.06 40.75 18.61
CA GLU A 287 -41.22 41.53 17.37
C GLU A 287 -40.40 40.94 16.22
N TYR A 288 -40.88 41.13 14.99
CA TYR A 288 -40.13 40.80 13.77
C TYR A 288 -38.92 41.74 13.67
N SER A 289 -37.73 41.20 13.90
CA SER A 289 -36.45 41.91 13.87
C SER A 289 -35.37 41.07 13.18
N TRP A 290 -34.22 41.69 12.88
CA TRP A 290 -33.04 41.00 12.36
C TRP A 290 -32.57 39.85 13.26
N LEU A 291 -32.61 40.00 14.59
CA LEU A 291 -32.16 38.96 15.53
C LEU A 291 -33.13 37.77 15.49
N ARG A 292 -34.43 38.05 15.42
CA ARG A 292 -35.44 37.00 15.22
C ARG A 292 -35.27 36.30 13.88
N ALA A 293 -35.05 37.04 12.80
CA ALA A 293 -34.73 36.46 11.50
C ALA A 293 -33.49 35.56 11.57
N LEU A 294 -32.41 36.01 12.23
CA LEU A 294 -31.17 35.25 12.41
C LEU A 294 -31.37 33.98 13.24
N LEU A 295 -32.15 34.01 14.32
CA LEU A 295 -32.24 32.88 15.26
C LEU A 295 -33.39 31.91 14.96
N THR A 296 -34.46 32.35 14.28
CA THR A 296 -35.66 31.52 14.11
C THR A 296 -35.85 31.01 12.69
N SER A 297 -35.25 31.64 11.68
CA SER A 297 -35.33 31.15 10.29
C SER A 297 -34.77 29.72 10.19
N PRO A 298 -35.48 28.77 9.58
CA PRO A 298 -34.99 27.39 9.46
C PRO A 298 -33.76 27.28 8.56
N PHE A 299 -33.59 28.22 7.63
CA PHE A 299 -32.49 28.27 6.69
C PHE A 299 -31.93 29.68 6.55
N ILE A 300 -30.72 29.78 5.99
CA ILE A 300 -30.11 31.00 5.50
C ILE A 300 -29.69 30.81 4.05
N VAL A 301 -29.47 31.92 3.33
CA VAL A 301 -29.06 31.87 1.93
C VAL A 301 -27.54 32.01 1.81
N GLN A 302 -26.88 31.02 1.19
CA GLN A 302 -25.49 31.10 0.75
C GLN A 302 -25.45 31.13 -0.78
N GLY A 303 -25.18 32.31 -1.36
CA GLY A 303 -25.24 32.52 -2.80
C GLY A 303 -26.66 32.31 -3.35
N LYS A 304 -26.90 31.15 -3.99
CA LYS A 304 -28.22 30.75 -4.52
C LYS A 304 -28.84 29.55 -3.77
N ARG A 305 -28.16 29.06 -2.72
CA ARG A 305 -28.56 27.86 -1.98
C ARG A 305 -29.19 28.22 -0.66
N PHE A 306 -30.19 27.43 -0.27
CA PHE A 306 -30.75 27.41 1.07
C PHE A 306 -29.97 26.38 1.87
N ILE A 307 -29.38 26.80 2.99
CA ILE A 307 -28.69 25.91 3.92
C ILE A 307 -29.35 25.98 5.29
N ASP A 308 -29.22 24.93 6.09
CA ASP A 308 -29.68 24.94 7.47
C ASP A 308 -29.02 26.09 8.24
N ASN A 309 -29.81 26.78 9.06
CA ASN A 309 -29.35 27.95 9.77
C ASN A 309 -28.34 27.59 10.88
N PRO A 310 -27.04 27.92 10.74
CA PRO A 310 -26.03 27.59 11.74
C PRO A 310 -26.22 28.39 13.04
N ALA A 311 -26.85 29.57 12.99
CA ALA A 311 -27.04 30.41 14.17
C ALA A 311 -27.95 29.72 15.22
N LYS A 312 -28.92 28.91 14.81
CA LYS A 312 -29.75 28.12 15.74
C LYS A 312 -28.90 27.26 16.66
N ARG A 313 -27.98 26.50 16.08
CA ARG A 313 -27.08 25.60 16.82
C ARG A 313 -26.07 26.35 17.67
N ILE A 314 -25.57 27.50 17.19
CA ILE A 314 -24.59 28.32 17.91
C ILE A 314 -25.23 28.95 19.16
N PHE A 315 -26.47 29.44 19.05
CA PHE A 315 -27.17 30.15 20.13
C PHE A 315 -28.06 29.26 21.01
N ARG A 316 -28.04 27.93 20.80
CA ARG A 316 -28.82 26.98 21.61
C ARG A 316 -28.47 27.05 23.10
N PRO A 317 -29.42 26.77 24.00
CA PRO A 317 -29.22 26.94 25.43
C PRO A 317 -28.21 25.92 25.97
N ARG A 318 -27.36 26.36 26.91
CA ARG A 318 -26.39 25.49 27.61
C ARG A 318 -26.38 25.74 29.10
N ALA A 319 -26.10 24.70 29.88
CA ALA A 319 -25.95 24.84 31.33
C ALA A 319 -24.82 25.82 31.67
N GLY A 320 -25.08 26.78 32.56
CA GLY A 320 -24.09 27.77 32.98
C GLY A 320 -23.82 28.89 31.96
N GLN A 321 -24.70 29.07 30.98
CA GLN A 321 -24.65 30.14 29.98
C GLN A 321 -25.36 31.39 30.48
N LYS A 322 -24.82 32.57 30.17
CA LYS A 322 -25.42 33.89 30.38
C LYS A 322 -25.54 34.61 29.05
N VAL A 323 -26.72 35.08 28.69
CA VAL A 323 -26.96 35.83 27.45
C VAL A 323 -27.42 37.25 27.77
N VAL A 324 -26.76 38.23 27.15
CA VAL A 324 -27.06 39.65 27.29
C VAL A 324 -27.55 40.18 25.94
N VAL A 325 -28.77 40.68 25.89
CA VAL A 325 -29.36 41.33 24.71
C VAL A 325 -29.33 42.84 24.92
N SER A 326 -28.58 43.56 24.09
CA SER A 326 -28.44 45.01 24.15
C SER A 326 -29.51 45.70 23.30
N LEU A 327 -30.05 46.80 23.82
CA LEU A 327 -31.17 47.56 23.28
C LEU A 327 -30.79 49.03 23.12
N ASN A 328 -31.23 49.66 22.03
CA ASN A 328 -31.19 51.11 21.84
C ASN A 328 -32.58 51.60 21.41
N ASN A 329 -33.19 52.50 22.18
CA ASN A 329 -34.58 52.97 21.96
C ASN A 329 -35.60 51.83 21.78
N GLY A 330 -35.43 50.72 22.50
CA GLY A 330 -36.30 49.54 22.42
C GLY A 330 -36.00 48.57 21.27
N GLN A 331 -35.11 48.93 20.33
CA GLN A 331 -34.67 48.04 19.25
C GLN A 331 -33.42 47.25 19.66
N ILE A 332 -33.36 45.98 19.26
CA ILE A 332 -32.23 45.10 19.55
C ILE A 332 -31.05 45.47 18.67
N THR A 333 -29.90 45.78 19.27
CA THR A 333 -28.67 46.18 18.55
C THR A 333 -27.59 45.10 18.60
N ALA A 334 -27.53 44.31 19.67
CA ALA A 334 -26.58 43.21 19.80
C ALA A 334 -27.09 42.12 20.76
N VAL A 335 -26.53 40.92 20.62
CA VAL A 335 -26.67 39.82 21.58
C VAL A 335 -25.29 39.23 21.87
N LYS A 336 -25.03 38.97 23.15
CA LYS A 336 -23.75 38.45 23.64
C LYS A 336 -23.98 37.23 24.50
N VAL A 337 -23.37 36.12 24.11
CA VAL A 337 -23.38 34.85 24.84
C VAL A 337 -22.08 34.74 25.63
N GLN A 338 -22.21 34.50 26.92
CA GLN A 338 -21.12 34.27 27.84
C GLN A 338 -21.31 32.93 28.56
N ASP A 339 -20.22 32.29 28.95
CA ASP A 339 -20.27 31.07 29.74
C ASP A 339 -19.10 31.00 30.74
N LYS A 340 -19.26 30.11 31.72
CA LYS A 340 -18.22 29.75 32.70
C LYS A 340 -17.50 28.49 32.24
N ARG A 341 -16.92 28.53 31.04
CA ARG A 341 -16.14 27.41 30.50
C ARG A 341 -15.08 26.97 31.51
N THR A 342 -15.10 25.68 31.88
CA THR A 342 -13.93 25.02 32.48
C THR A 342 -12.88 24.88 31.39
N TRP A 343 -11.99 25.86 31.29
CA TRP A 343 -10.87 25.88 30.34
C TRP A 343 -9.66 25.04 30.80
N SER A 344 -9.80 24.36 31.93
CA SER A 344 -8.91 23.28 32.32
C SER A 344 -9.66 22.30 33.22
N ALA A 345 -9.18 21.05 33.24
CA ALA A 345 -9.60 20.06 34.22
C ALA A 345 -9.20 20.43 35.68
N THR A 346 -8.43 21.52 35.87
CA THR A 346 -7.79 21.85 37.16
C THR A 346 -8.15 23.24 37.72
N ASP A 347 -8.68 24.17 36.93
CA ASP A 347 -8.98 25.54 37.36
C ASP A 347 -10.38 25.98 36.92
N LYS A 348 -11.25 26.18 37.93
CA LYS A 348 -12.54 26.84 37.75
C LYS A 348 -12.29 28.34 37.60
N THR A 349 -12.51 28.89 36.41
CA THR A 349 -12.74 30.34 36.31
C THR A 349 -14.11 30.63 36.94
N THR A 350 -14.15 31.59 37.87
CA THR A 350 -15.42 32.04 38.47
C THR A 350 -16.20 32.98 37.55
N ASP A 351 -15.53 33.54 36.54
CA ASP A 351 -16.00 34.69 35.77
C ASP A 351 -16.54 34.27 34.39
N TYR A 352 -17.58 34.97 33.93
CA TYR A 352 -18.18 34.75 32.62
C TYR A 352 -17.30 35.31 31.50
N VAL A 353 -16.98 34.48 30.51
CA VAL A 353 -16.19 34.87 29.33
C VAL A 353 -17.08 34.91 28.10
N SER A 354 -16.80 35.85 27.18
CA SER A 354 -17.57 36.02 25.94
C SER A 354 -17.26 34.89 24.95
N SER A 355 -18.27 34.20 24.47
CA SER A 355 -18.14 33.06 23.55
C SER A 355 -18.66 33.37 22.16
N VAL A 356 -19.79 34.06 22.08
CA VAL A 356 -20.43 34.47 20.82
C VAL A 356 -20.97 35.89 20.99
N GLU A 357 -20.85 36.71 19.95
CA GLU A 357 -21.45 38.04 19.87
C GLU A 357 -22.07 38.22 18.49
N ALA A 358 -23.31 38.67 18.40
CA ALA A 358 -23.92 39.09 17.14
C ALA A 358 -24.40 40.54 17.27
N SER A 359 -24.10 41.37 16.28
CA SER A 359 -24.53 42.78 16.25
C SER A 359 -24.92 43.20 14.85
N ILE A 360 -25.73 44.25 14.75
CA ILE A 360 -26.18 44.82 13.48
C ILE A 360 -25.64 46.23 13.28
N SER A 361 -25.21 46.53 12.04
CA SER A 361 -24.88 47.87 11.57
C SER A 361 -25.54 48.10 10.20
N GLY A 362 -26.58 48.92 10.17
CA GLY A 362 -27.42 49.10 8.97
C GLY A 362 -28.16 47.81 8.62
N LYS A 363 -27.83 47.20 7.46
CA LYS A 363 -28.32 45.87 7.04
C LYS A 363 -27.27 44.75 7.22
N SER A 364 -26.07 45.05 7.72
CA SER A 364 -25.02 44.06 7.93
C SER A 364 -25.09 43.50 9.35
N ILE A 365 -25.13 42.18 9.47
CA ILE A 365 -25.06 41.45 10.73
C ILE A 365 -23.68 40.82 10.83
N ASP A 366 -22.93 41.16 11.87
CA ASP A 366 -21.64 40.53 12.18
C ASP A 366 -21.84 39.54 13.34
N VAL A 367 -21.47 38.27 13.15
CA VAL A 367 -21.49 37.23 14.17
C VAL A 367 -20.05 36.79 14.45
N LYS A 368 -19.58 37.07 15.66
CA LYS A 368 -18.23 36.77 16.13
C LYS A 368 -18.25 35.57 17.09
N LEU A 369 -17.42 34.57 16.82
CA LEU A 369 -17.16 33.46 17.74
C LEU A 369 -15.74 33.60 18.28
N PHE A 370 -15.56 33.45 19.60
CA PHE A 370 -14.26 33.64 20.25
C PHE A 370 -13.63 32.32 20.66
N GLU A 371 -12.37 32.12 20.26
CA GLU A 371 -11.51 31.03 20.75
C GLU A 371 -10.35 31.58 21.57
N LYS A 372 -9.93 30.82 22.58
CA LYS A 372 -8.83 31.20 23.46
C LYS A 372 -7.53 30.54 22.99
N ARG A 373 -6.45 31.32 22.94
CA ARG A 373 -5.09 30.83 22.77
C ARG A 373 -4.19 31.48 23.81
N GLY A 374 -3.68 30.72 24.76
CA GLY A 374 -2.90 31.28 25.87
C GLY A 374 -3.74 32.29 26.68
N SER A 375 -3.30 33.55 26.74
CA SER A 375 -4.05 34.65 27.37
C SER A 375 -5.03 35.37 26.43
N ASP A 376 -4.93 35.13 25.12
CA ASP A 376 -5.60 35.94 24.11
C ASP A 376 -6.91 35.31 23.62
N PHE A 377 -7.82 36.17 23.15
CA PHE A 377 -9.11 35.79 22.57
C PHE A 377 -9.16 36.20 21.09
N ILE A 378 -9.23 35.21 20.21
CA ILE A 378 -9.20 35.40 18.76
C ILE A 378 -10.64 35.27 18.23
N PRO A 379 -11.20 36.30 17.57
CA PRO A 379 -12.53 36.24 16.99
C PRO A 379 -12.51 35.67 15.56
N LEU A 380 -13.41 34.71 15.28
CA LEU A 380 -13.84 34.38 13.93
C LEU A 380 -15.04 35.27 13.56
N ASN A 381 -14.93 36.06 12.48
CA ASN A 381 -16.02 36.93 12.03
C ASN A 381 -16.81 36.34 10.85
N LEU A 382 -18.08 36.03 11.08
CA LEU A 382 -19.07 35.67 10.06
C LEU A 382 -19.95 36.87 9.75
N GLN A 383 -20.24 37.09 8.46
CA GLN A 383 -20.95 38.27 7.99
C GLN A 383 -22.22 37.85 7.27
N PHE A 384 -23.33 38.48 7.60
CA PHE A 384 -24.62 38.26 6.98
C PHE A 384 -25.26 39.59 6.56
N GLU A 385 -26.07 39.56 5.53
CA GLU A 385 -26.88 40.66 5.04
C GLU A 385 -28.35 40.39 5.38
N TYR A 386 -28.99 41.38 6.01
CA TYR A 386 -30.40 41.35 6.38
C TYR A 386 -31.26 41.98 5.27
N LYS A 387 -32.14 41.17 4.68
CA LYS A 387 -33.06 41.52 3.58
C LYS A 387 -34.51 41.34 4.01
N PRO A 388 -35.07 42.29 4.79
CA PRO A 388 -36.46 42.21 5.23
C PRO A 388 -37.48 42.14 4.07
N GLU A 389 -37.12 42.67 2.90
CA GLU A 389 -37.90 42.56 1.67
C GLU A 389 -38.10 41.09 1.18
N LEU A 390 -37.25 40.16 1.61
CA LEU A 390 -37.32 38.73 1.30
C LEU A 390 -37.78 37.93 2.52
N GLY A 391 -38.99 38.19 3.02
CA GLY A 391 -39.45 37.66 4.32
C GLY A 391 -39.50 36.14 4.49
N TYR A 392 -39.45 35.34 3.40
CA TYR A 392 -39.26 33.88 3.50
C TYR A 392 -37.82 33.50 3.89
N ALA A 393 -36.83 34.26 3.40
CA ALA A 393 -35.40 34.02 3.59
C ALA A 393 -34.63 35.33 3.86
N PRO A 394 -34.89 36.00 4.99
CA PRO A 394 -34.42 37.37 5.22
C PRO A 394 -32.92 37.48 5.55
N VAL A 395 -32.19 36.37 5.72
CA VAL A 395 -30.77 36.36 6.13
C VAL A 395 -29.91 35.67 5.06
N HIS A 396 -28.96 36.42 4.53
CA HIS A 396 -28.04 35.98 3.49
C HIS A 396 -26.60 36.04 4.00
N GLU A 397 -25.85 34.95 3.96
CA GLU A 397 -24.43 35.00 4.35
C GLU A 397 -23.58 35.65 3.24
N VAL A 398 -22.66 36.53 3.64
CA VAL A 398 -21.71 37.17 2.73
C VAL A 398 -20.58 36.18 2.41
N MET A 399 -20.73 35.49 1.29
CA MET A 399 -19.78 34.48 0.83
C MET A 399 -18.45 35.07 0.34
N GLU A 400 -18.45 36.32 -0.12
CA GLU A 400 -17.24 37.00 -0.55
C GLU A 400 -16.25 37.17 0.63
N GLY A 401 -15.00 36.77 0.42
CA GLY A 401 -13.94 36.79 1.44
C GLY A 401 -14.17 35.86 2.64
N ARG A 402 -15.21 35.00 2.62
CA ARG A 402 -15.54 34.14 3.77
C ARG A 402 -14.42 33.18 4.14
N ASN A 403 -13.87 32.46 3.17
CA ASN A 403 -12.79 31.51 3.42
C ASN A 403 -11.51 32.22 3.88
N ASP A 404 -11.22 33.41 3.35
CA ASP A 404 -10.08 34.24 3.77
C ASP A 404 -10.19 34.63 5.26
N ARG A 405 -11.39 35.04 5.72
CA ARG A 405 -11.66 35.34 7.15
C ARG A 405 -11.46 34.10 8.04
N ILE A 406 -11.91 32.93 7.59
CA ILE A 406 -11.75 31.67 8.32
C ILE A 406 -10.26 31.29 8.38
N LYS A 407 -9.53 31.40 7.26
CA LYS A 407 -8.09 31.13 7.18
C LYS A 407 -7.31 32.07 8.10
N ASP A 408 -7.59 33.38 8.09
CA ASP A 408 -6.94 34.33 9.02
C ASP A 408 -7.13 33.95 10.49
N PHE A 409 -8.36 33.55 10.87
CA PHE A 409 -8.65 33.08 12.22
C PHE A 409 -7.81 31.85 12.61
N TYR A 410 -7.78 30.81 11.76
CA TYR A 410 -7.00 29.60 12.03
C TYR A 410 -5.48 29.86 11.98
N TYR A 411 -5.03 30.77 11.12
CA TYR A 411 -3.62 31.14 11.04
C TYR A 411 -3.15 31.75 12.37
N LYS A 412 -3.95 32.67 12.93
CA LYS A 412 -3.70 33.25 14.26
C LYS A 412 -3.77 32.21 15.39
N LEU A 413 -4.58 31.17 15.26
CA LEU A 413 -4.67 30.07 16.24
C LEU A 413 -3.48 29.11 16.21
N TRP A 414 -2.92 28.79 15.04
CA TRP A 414 -1.80 27.84 14.94
C TRP A 414 -0.43 28.54 14.98
N PHE A 415 -0.27 29.72 14.39
CA PHE A 415 1.07 30.32 14.18
C PHE A 415 1.40 31.50 15.10
N GLY A 416 0.40 32.27 15.52
CA GLY A 416 0.53 33.34 16.51
C GLY A 416 -0.27 34.55 16.08
N ILE A 417 -0.69 35.38 17.02
CA ILE A 417 -1.42 36.62 16.71
C ILE A 417 -0.48 37.66 16.08
N ASP A 418 0.79 37.67 16.51
CA ASP A 418 1.81 38.60 16.04
C ASP A 418 2.44 38.19 14.69
N ASN A 419 2.02 37.06 14.11
CA ASN A 419 2.56 36.60 12.84
C ASN A 419 1.94 37.39 11.67
N THR A 420 2.80 38.06 10.89
CA THR A 420 2.42 38.92 9.76
C THR A 420 2.81 38.34 8.39
N ASP A 421 3.13 37.03 8.33
CA ASP A 421 3.47 36.35 7.08
C ASP A 421 2.33 36.46 6.05
N ASP A 422 2.65 36.64 4.77
CA ASP A 422 1.67 36.56 3.68
C ASP A 422 1.34 35.09 3.36
N PHE A 423 0.55 34.47 4.25
CA PHE A 423 0.24 33.03 4.21
C PHE A 423 -0.73 32.64 3.08
N LEU A 424 -1.45 33.60 2.49
CA LEU A 424 -2.41 33.34 1.40
C LEU A 424 -1.71 33.26 0.04
N ASN A 425 -0.61 33.98 -0.18
CA ASN A 425 0.08 34.04 -1.48
C ASN A 425 1.30 33.12 -1.58
N VAL A 426 1.41 32.12 -0.71
CA VAL A 426 2.50 31.13 -0.75
C VAL A 426 2.36 30.21 -1.97
N SER A 427 3.46 29.98 -2.68
CA SER A 427 3.50 29.08 -3.83
C SER A 427 3.35 27.62 -3.41
N VAL A 428 2.47 26.87 -4.09
CA VAL A 428 2.29 25.42 -3.87
C VAL A 428 3.50 24.57 -4.29
N ASN A 429 4.48 25.17 -4.96
CA ASN A 429 5.71 24.50 -5.41
C ASN A 429 6.88 24.72 -4.44
N GLU A 430 6.78 25.68 -3.53
CA GLU A 430 7.85 26.00 -2.60
C GLU A 430 7.89 25.02 -1.42
N LYS A 431 9.10 24.77 -0.91
CA LYS A 431 9.29 23.98 0.30
C LYS A 431 8.98 24.86 1.52
N LEU A 432 8.03 24.44 2.34
CA LEU A 432 7.70 25.11 3.60
C LEU A 432 8.67 24.63 4.68
N ILE A 433 9.28 25.57 5.41
CA ILE A 433 10.35 25.25 6.35
C ILE A 433 9.93 25.66 7.77
N GLY A 434 10.01 24.72 8.71
CA GLY A 434 10.12 24.98 10.15
C GLY A 434 11.57 24.74 10.57
N LYS A 435 12.19 25.68 11.29
CA LYS A 435 13.62 25.63 11.63
C LYS A 435 13.87 25.57 13.13
N ASP A 436 14.98 24.93 13.49
CA ASP A 436 15.63 24.99 14.80
C ASP A 436 14.72 24.58 15.99
N GLU A 437 13.80 23.65 15.78
CA GLU A 437 12.97 23.13 16.88
C GLU A 437 13.79 22.13 17.71
N THR A 438 13.87 22.35 19.02
CA THR A 438 14.66 21.51 19.94
C THR A 438 13.76 20.53 20.67
N VAL A 439 14.08 19.24 20.63
CA VAL A 439 13.33 18.18 21.33
C VAL A 439 13.62 18.25 22.84
N LYS A 440 12.61 18.62 23.64
CA LYS A 440 12.74 18.77 25.10
C LYS A 440 12.16 17.58 25.87
N SER A 441 12.74 17.29 27.03
CA SER A 441 12.31 16.19 27.89
C SER A 441 10.92 16.41 28.47
N GLU A 442 10.61 17.65 28.87
CA GLU A 442 9.31 18.03 29.40
C GLU A 442 8.18 17.82 28.39
N GLU A 443 8.41 18.22 27.13
CA GLU A 443 7.43 18.09 26.04
C GLU A 443 7.14 16.62 25.69
N ILE A 444 8.18 15.76 25.67
CA ILE A 444 8.01 14.31 25.48
C ILE A 444 7.17 13.73 26.62
N LYS A 445 7.45 14.12 27.87
CA LYS A 445 6.74 13.63 29.04
C LYS A 445 5.27 14.01 29.00
N GLU A 446 4.95 15.28 28.73
CA GLU A 446 3.58 15.77 28.60
C GLU A 446 2.85 15.07 27.45
N PHE A 447 3.53 14.86 26.32
CA PHE A 447 2.96 14.17 25.16
C PHE A 447 2.59 12.73 25.50
N CYS A 448 3.54 11.99 26.10
CA CYS A 448 3.34 10.61 26.52
C CYS A 448 2.21 10.48 27.55
N GLN A 449 2.07 11.44 28.47
CA GLN A 449 0.96 11.50 29.41
C GLN A 449 -0.38 11.75 28.71
N ALA A 450 -0.44 12.67 27.75
CA ALA A 450 -1.65 13.01 27.02
C ALA A 450 -2.18 11.83 26.17
N VAL A 451 -1.28 11.07 25.52
CA VAL A 451 -1.65 9.90 24.69
C VAL A 451 -1.66 8.57 25.46
N GLY A 452 -1.22 8.59 26.73
CA GLY A 452 -1.14 7.41 27.58
C GLY A 452 -0.08 6.39 27.19
N ASN A 453 1.02 6.81 26.53
CA ASN A 453 2.14 5.94 26.19
C ASN A 453 3.17 5.90 27.33
N GLN A 454 3.51 4.70 27.79
CA GLN A 454 4.37 4.48 28.97
C GLN A 454 5.58 3.58 28.65
N ALA A 455 5.94 3.43 27.37
CA ALA A 455 7.13 2.65 27.02
C ALA A 455 8.37 3.22 27.73
N GLU A 456 9.21 2.34 28.29
CA GLU A 456 10.29 2.74 29.20
C GLU A 456 11.32 3.66 28.54
N VAL A 457 11.51 3.52 27.23
CA VAL A 457 12.45 4.33 26.42
C VAL A 457 12.06 5.82 26.33
N PHE A 458 10.81 6.17 26.63
CA PHE A 458 10.31 7.55 26.58
C PHE A 458 10.29 8.24 27.95
N VAL A 459 10.49 7.50 29.04
CA VAL A 459 10.41 8.02 30.41
C VAL A 459 11.79 8.06 31.02
N ASP A 460 12.24 9.23 31.49
CA ASP A 460 13.51 9.33 32.20
C ASP A 460 13.50 8.53 33.52
N ARG A 461 14.24 7.41 33.54
CA ARG A 461 14.49 6.59 34.74
C ARG A 461 15.98 6.52 35.08
N GLY A 462 16.77 7.52 34.67
CA GLY A 462 18.23 7.52 34.84
C GLY A 462 18.98 6.75 33.74
N GLN A 463 18.33 6.44 32.62
CA GLN A 463 19.03 5.95 31.43
C GLN A 463 19.84 7.05 30.73
N LYS A 464 20.85 6.68 29.95
CA LYS A 464 21.73 7.65 29.26
C LYS A 464 21.03 8.48 28.18
N VAL A 465 19.96 7.96 27.56
CA VAL A 465 19.27 8.60 26.43
C VAL A 465 17.76 8.39 26.59
N VAL A 466 16.99 9.47 26.48
CA VAL A 466 15.53 9.45 26.42
C VAL A 466 15.10 9.70 24.99
N TYR A 467 14.31 8.79 24.43
CA TYR A 467 13.79 8.90 23.06
C TYR A 467 12.42 9.58 23.06
N ALA A 468 12.04 10.14 21.91
CA ALA A 468 10.69 10.59 21.64
C ALA A 468 9.90 9.50 20.89
N PRO A 469 8.58 9.35 21.15
CA PRO A 469 7.71 8.52 20.33
C PRO A 469 7.73 8.96 18.86
N MET A 470 7.53 8.02 17.93
CA MET A 470 7.43 8.35 16.50
C MET A 470 6.32 9.39 16.23
N ASP A 471 5.21 9.34 16.98
CA ASP A 471 4.11 10.31 16.85
C ASP A 471 4.55 11.75 17.15
N PHE A 472 5.60 11.95 17.95
CA PHE A 472 6.13 13.27 18.30
C PHE A 472 6.63 14.04 17.07
N ALA A 473 6.88 13.33 15.96
CA ALA A 473 7.12 13.92 14.66
C ALA A 473 6.04 14.92 14.24
N ILE A 474 4.77 14.66 14.56
CA ILE A 474 3.69 15.59 14.23
C ILE A 474 3.81 16.88 15.04
N VAL A 475 4.29 16.82 16.29
CA VAL A 475 4.44 17.99 17.16
C VAL A 475 5.49 18.93 16.59
N VAL A 476 6.65 18.38 16.25
CA VAL A 476 7.76 19.14 15.62
C VAL A 476 7.36 19.64 14.23
N GLY A 477 6.68 18.79 13.45
CA GLY A 477 6.35 19.08 12.06
C GLY A 477 5.06 19.87 11.83
N TRP A 478 4.21 20.03 12.87
CA TRP A 478 2.84 20.56 12.74
C TRP A 478 2.80 21.87 11.99
N LYS A 479 3.63 22.83 12.41
CA LYS A 479 3.67 24.17 11.82
C LYS A 479 4.00 24.11 10.32
N ALA A 480 5.00 23.34 9.92
CA ALA A 480 5.40 23.24 8.52
C ALA A 480 4.31 22.56 7.67
N ILE A 481 3.72 21.49 8.17
CA ILE A 481 2.66 20.72 7.48
C ILE A 481 1.39 21.57 7.34
N MET A 482 0.93 22.22 8.41
CA MET A 482 -0.31 22.98 8.39
C MET A 482 -0.23 24.27 7.57
N LYS A 483 0.96 24.85 7.36
CA LYS A 483 1.10 25.99 6.42
C LYS A 483 0.66 25.63 5.00
N ALA A 484 0.71 24.36 4.62
CA ALA A 484 0.45 23.89 3.26
C ALA A 484 -1.02 24.00 2.81
N ILE A 485 -1.97 24.12 3.73
CA ILE A 485 -3.41 24.17 3.40
C ILE A 485 -3.99 25.58 3.33
N PHE A 486 -3.20 26.60 3.65
CA PHE A 486 -3.59 28.01 3.64
C PHE A 486 -3.57 28.73 2.28
N PRO A 487 -2.70 28.40 1.30
CA PRO A 487 -2.61 29.15 0.06
C PRO A 487 -3.97 29.39 -0.61
N LYS A 488 -4.16 30.56 -1.21
CA LYS A 488 -5.41 30.96 -1.87
C LYS A 488 -5.72 30.10 -3.09
N VAL A 489 -4.67 29.59 -3.74
CA VAL A 489 -4.76 28.59 -4.83
C VAL A 489 -5.47 27.30 -4.37
N ILE A 490 -5.42 27.02 -3.06
CA ILE A 490 -6.10 25.90 -2.41
C ILE A 490 -7.26 26.48 -1.59
N ASP A 491 -8.26 27.01 -2.28
CA ASP A 491 -9.43 27.59 -1.62
C ASP A 491 -10.37 26.50 -1.08
N GLY A 492 -10.85 26.70 0.14
CA GLY A 492 -11.62 25.72 0.87
C GLY A 492 -12.07 26.23 2.23
N ASP A 493 -13.24 25.76 2.69
CA ASP A 493 -13.77 26.09 4.00
C ASP A 493 -13.07 25.26 5.09
N LEU A 494 -12.16 25.90 5.84
CA LEU A 494 -11.37 25.26 6.89
C LEU A 494 -12.22 24.74 8.07
N LEU A 495 -13.41 25.30 8.30
CA LEU A 495 -14.35 24.76 9.31
C LEU A 495 -14.91 23.39 8.90
N ARG A 496 -14.85 23.07 7.61
CA ARG A 496 -15.31 21.80 7.05
C ARG A 496 -14.16 20.87 6.66
N LEU A 497 -12.93 21.22 7.03
CA LEU A 497 -11.74 20.40 6.85
C LEU A 497 -11.89 19.11 7.66
N VAL A 498 -11.54 17.99 7.03
CA VAL A 498 -11.47 16.68 7.68
C VAL A 498 -10.05 16.14 7.51
N HIS A 499 -9.42 15.71 8.59
CA HIS A 499 -8.19 14.94 8.52
C HIS A 499 -8.56 13.50 8.14
N LEU A 500 -8.16 13.04 6.95
CA LEU A 500 -8.49 11.71 6.43
C LEU A 500 -7.55 10.62 6.92
N GLY A 501 -6.27 10.94 7.11
CA GLY A 501 -5.28 9.96 7.53
C GLY A 501 -3.90 10.58 7.71
N ASN A 502 -3.06 9.86 8.44
CA ASN A 502 -1.70 10.24 8.73
C ASN A 502 -0.77 9.03 8.69
N GLY A 503 0.40 9.19 8.09
CA GLY A 503 1.44 8.19 7.97
C GLY A 503 2.77 8.67 8.54
N TYR A 504 3.52 7.75 9.13
CA TYR A 504 4.89 7.97 9.58
C TYR A 504 5.80 6.91 8.96
N ARG A 505 7.00 7.30 8.52
CA ARG A 505 8.03 6.37 8.04
C ARG A 505 9.40 6.80 8.56
N LEU A 506 10.04 5.94 9.35
CA LEU A 506 11.44 6.08 9.72
C LEU A 506 12.31 5.71 8.52
N LEU A 507 13.24 6.59 8.15
CA LEU A 507 14.12 6.37 7.01
C LEU A 507 15.25 5.39 7.35
N GLU A 508 15.69 4.64 6.35
CA GLU A 508 16.67 3.57 6.53
C GLU A 508 17.97 4.06 7.18
N GLY A 509 18.47 3.32 8.18
CA GLY A 509 19.67 3.70 8.93
C GLY A 509 19.49 4.83 9.96
N SER A 510 18.28 5.37 10.11
CA SER A 510 18.00 6.45 11.07
C SER A 510 17.54 5.93 12.44
N GLU A 511 17.88 6.66 13.50
CA GLU A 511 17.35 6.43 14.85
C GLU A 511 16.16 7.35 15.14
N LEU A 512 15.32 6.95 16.10
CA LEU A 512 14.28 7.82 16.66
C LEU A 512 14.88 9.14 17.18
N LEU A 513 14.03 10.17 17.25
CA LEU A 513 14.40 11.44 17.87
C LEU A 513 14.69 11.23 19.37
N LYS A 514 15.62 12.00 19.91
CA LYS A 514 16.02 11.96 21.33
C LYS A 514 16.08 13.36 21.91
N VAL A 515 16.03 13.45 23.25
CA VAL A 515 16.16 14.72 23.96
C VAL A 515 17.47 15.42 23.57
N GLY A 516 17.38 16.70 23.25
CA GLY A 516 18.50 17.54 22.82
C GLY A 516 18.75 17.55 21.31
N ASP A 517 18.05 16.74 20.53
CA ASP A 517 18.10 16.85 19.07
C ASP A 517 17.52 18.21 18.63
N VAL A 518 18.23 18.88 17.72
CA VAL A 518 17.74 20.06 16.99
C VAL A 518 17.33 19.59 15.60
N VAL A 519 16.09 19.88 15.22
CA VAL A 519 15.46 19.35 14.02
C VAL A 519 14.82 20.44 13.18
N ASP A 520 15.00 20.32 11.88
CA ASP A 520 14.30 21.09 10.87
C ASP A 520 13.18 20.24 10.26
N THR A 521 12.10 20.89 9.82
CA THR A 521 11.03 20.21 9.07
C THR A 521 10.80 20.88 7.73
N PHE A 522 10.84 20.07 6.66
CA PHE A 522 10.50 20.49 5.30
C PHE A 522 9.18 19.87 4.88
N ALA A 523 8.16 20.69 4.64
CA ALA A 523 6.87 20.22 4.12
C ALA A 523 6.69 20.60 2.65
N HIS A 524 6.12 19.68 1.88
CA HIS A 524 5.73 19.89 0.49
C HIS A 524 4.35 19.31 0.23
N ILE A 525 3.62 19.95 -0.68
CA ILE A 525 2.30 19.47 -1.13
C ILE A 525 2.54 18.43 -2.23
N ASN A 526 2.15 17.19 -1.94
CA ASN A 526 2.21 16.09 -2.89
C ASN A 526 1.04 16.16 -3.84
N ALA A 527 -0.16 16.35 -3.31
CA ALA A 527 -1.38 16.25 -4.10
C ALA A 527 -2.42 17.27 -3.68
N VAL A 528 -3.13 17.81 -4.67
CA VAL A 528 -4.39 18.56 -4.53
C VAL A 528 -5.35 17.95 -5.54
N ILE A 529 -6.32 17.16 -5.08
CA ILE A 529 -7.21 16.36 -5.94
C ILE A 529 -8.67 16.71 -5.67
N ASN A 530 -9.38 17.18 -6.69
CA ASN A 530 -10.82 17.38 -6.64
C ASN A 530 -11.55 16.03 -6.81
N THR A 531 -12.17 15.57 -5.72
CA THR A 531 -12.99 14.34 -5.64
C THR A 531 -14.48 14.69 -5.54
N ASP A 532 -15.35 13.68 -5.66
CA ASP A 532 -16.81 13.89 -5.49
C ASP A 532 -17.18 14.33 -4.06
N SER A 533 -16.37 13.97 -3.06
CA SER A 533 -16.56 14.36 -1.67
C SER A 533 -15.96 15.72 -1.30
N GLY A 534 -15.10 16.28 -2.16
CA GLY A 534 -14.37 17.51 -1.86
C GLY A 534 -12.95 17.54 -2.42
N LYS A 535 -12.18 18.54 -2.00
CA LYS A 535 -10.78 18.73 -2.40
C LYS A 535 -9.85 18.05 -1.39
N MET A 536 -9.22 16.96 -1.80
CA MET A 536 -8.23 16.21 -1.01
C MET A 536 -6.86 16.87 -1.16
N ILE A 537 -6.14 17.04 -0.07
CA ILE A 537 -4.79 17.59 -0.03
C ILE A 537 -3.88 16.61 0.70
N GLU A 538 -2.80 16.20 0.05
CA GLU A 538 -1.75 15.39 0.67
C GLU A 538 -0.50 16.24 0.86
N VAL A 539 0.00 16.26 2.10
CA VAL A 539 1.20 16.99 2.49
C VAL A 539 2.21 16.01 3.04
N LYS A 540 3.44 16.07 2.55
CA LYS A 540 4.56 15.27 3.04
C LYS A 540 5.58 16.16 3.76
N GLY A 541 5.71 15.97 5.06
CA GLY A 541 6.75 16.54 5.91
C GLY A 541 7.95 15.61 6.00
N VAL A 542 9.16 16.15 5.90
CA VAL A 542 10.41 15.43 6.12
C VAL A 542 11.15 16.12 7.27
N ILE A 543 11.36 15.39 8.35
CA ILE A 543 12.11 15.85 9.53
C ILE A 543 13.58 15.53 9.30
N VAL A 544 14.42 16.53 9.49
CA VAL A 544 15.86 16.49 9.23
C VAL A 544 16.60 16.81 10.52
N ARG A 545 17.59 15.98 10.86
CA ARG A 545 18.50 16.15 11.99
C ARG A 545 19.92 16.18 11.45
N GLU A 546 20.69 17.21 11.78
CA GLU A 546 22.07 17.38 11.28
C GLU A 546 22.15 17.22 9.74
N GLU A 547 21.26 17.90 9.02
CA GLU A 547 21.13 17.84 7.55
C GLU A 547 20.76 16.47 6.95
N LYS A 548 20.53 15.44 7.78
CA LYS A 548 20.10 14.11 7.35
C LYS A 548 18.61 13.89 7.59
N PRO A 549 17.85 13.41 6.60
CA PRO A 549 16.44 13.12 6.78
C PRO A 549 16.28 11.88 7.68
N VAL A 550 15.42 11.98 8.68
CA VAL A 550 15.21 10.95 9.72
C VAL A 550 13.85 10.30 9.57
N LEU A 551 12.79 11.10 9.40
CA LEU A 551 11.42 10.62 9.47
C LEU A 551 10.55 11.40 8.47
N GLU A 552 9.70 10.68 7.76
CA GLU A 552 8.68 11.25 6.87
C GLU A 552 7.29 11.17 7.52
N VAL A 553 6.54 12.26 7.43
CA VAL A 553 5.15 12.38 7.86
C VAL A 553 4.30 12.66 6.64
N THR A 554 3.27 11.85 6.39
CA THR A 554 2.32 12.08 5.28
C THR A 554 0.94 12.32 5.85
N SER A 555 0.39 13.52 5.70
CA SER A 555 -0.93 13.87 6.21
C SER A 555 -1.89 14.14 5.05
N GLN A 556 -3.09 13.59 5.14
CA GLN A 556 -4.14 13.75 4.13
C GLN A 556 -5.33 14.51 4.72
N PHE A 557 -5.71 15.60 4.07
CA PHE A 557 -6.83 16.45 4.46
C PHE A 557 -7.89 16.49 3.37
N LEU A 558 -9.13 16.80 3.74
CA LEU A 558 -10.25 16.95 2.82
C LEU A 558 -11.05 18.20 3.16
N TYR A 559 -11.06 19.18 2.26
CA TYR A 559 -12.08 20.22 2.26
C TYR A 559 -13.37 19.64 1.69
N ARG A 560 -14.38 19.43 2.53
CA ARG A 560 -15.68 18.91 2.07
C ARG A 560 -16.40 19.96 1.22
N GLY A 561 -16.88 19.57 0.05
CA GLY A 561 -17.58 20.47 -0.86
C GLY A 561 -17.60 19.99 -2.30
N ASN A 562 -18.01 20.86 -3.22
CA ASN A 562 -17.89 20.63 -4.66
C ASN A 562 -16.93 21.66 -5.24
N PHE A 563 -15.93 21.18 -5.99
CA PHE A 563 -14.83 21.99 -6.51
C PHE A 563 -14.64 21.70 -8.00
N GLU A 564 -14.51 22.75 -8.81
CA GLU A 564 -14.39 22.68 -10.27
C GLU A 564 -13.09 23.31 -10.80
N ASP A 565 -12.24 23.80 -9.90
CA ASP A 565 -10.94 24.44 -10.15
C ASP A 565 -9.83 23.42 -10.49
N PHE A 566 -10.03 22.66 -11.57
CA PHE A 566 -9.08 21.63 -12.02
C PHE A 566 -7.71 22.20 -12.43
N GLU A 567 -7.63 23.48 -12.80
CA GLU A 567 -6.39 24.20 -13.11
C GLU A 567 -5.36 24.22 -11.97
N HIS A 568 -5.82 24.02 -10.72
CA HIS A 568 -4.99 23.97 -9.52
C HIS A 568 -4.86 22.54 -8.96
N THR A 569 -5.39 21.56 -9.68
CA THR A 569 -5.44 20.15 -9.27
C THR A 569 -4.25 19.40 -9.85
N PHE A 570 -3.42 18.84 -8.97
CA PHE A 570 -2.21 18.11 -9.35
C PHE A 570 -1.88 16.99 -8.36
N GLU A 571 -0.99 16.10 -8.77
CA GLU A 571 -0.54 14.98 -7.95
C GLU A 571 0.90 14.63 -8.29
N ARG A 572 1.77 14.57 -7.28
CA ARG A 572 3.18 14.21 -7.37
C ARG A 572 3.39 12.91 -6.62
N LYS A 573 3.92 11.90 -7.30
CA LYS A 573 4.18 10.58 -6.74
C LYS A 573 5.63 10.22 -6.94
N THR A 574 6.26 9.73 -5.88
CA THR A 574 7.44 8.89 -6.02
C THR A 574 6.96 7.47 -6.25
N GLU A 575 7.25 6.92 -7.42
CA GLU A 575 6.78 5.61 -7.83
C GLU A 575 7.62 4.53 -7.14
N THR A 576 7.00 3.40 -6.80
CA THR A 576 7.73 2.26 -6.22
C THR A 576 8.81 1.80 -7.19
N PRO A 577 10.07 1.63 -6.75
CA PRO A 577 11.13 1.14 -7.61
C PRO A 577 10.78 -0.22 -8.24
N MET A 578 10.92 -0.32 -9.56
CA MET A 578 10.60 -1.52 -10.33
C MET A 578 11.86 -2.10 -10.99
N GLU A 579 12.07 -3.41 -10.83
CA GLU A 579 13.11 -4.20 -11.46
C GLU A 579 12.60 -4.83 -12.77
N PHE A 580 13.25 -4.47 -13.87
CA PHE A 580 13.06 -5.08 -15.18
C PHE A 580 14.22 -6.02 -15.49
N LYS A 581 13.95 -7.33 -15.50
CA LYS A 581 14.92 -8.36 -15.90
C LYS A 581 14.88 -8.57 -17.41
N VAL A 582 15.99 -8.23 -18.09
CA VAL A 582 16.12 -8.36 -19.55
C VAL A 582 16.27 -9.83 -19.91
N LYS A 583 15.29 -10.41 -20.63
CA LYS A 583 15.30 -11.85 -20.95
C LYS A 583 15.97 -12.15 -22.28
N ASP A 584 15.68 -11.34 -23.29
CA ASP A 584 16.17 -11.54 -24.65
C ASP A 584 16.48 -10.21 -25.36
N THR A 585 16.96 -10.30 -26.59
CA THR A 585 17.31 -9.12 -27.40
C THR A 585 16.07 -8.33 -27.85
N LYS A 586 14.88 -8.93 -27.84
CA LYS A 586 13.63 -8.23 -28.17
C LYS A 586 13.25 -7.27 -27.05
N ASP A 587 13.44 -7.64 -25.79
CA ASP A 587 13.21 -6.73 -24.65
C ASP A 587 14.06 -5.45 -24.79
N ILE A 588 15.34 -5.61 -25.15
CA ILE A 588 16.26 -4.49 -25.38
C ILE A 588 15.76 -3.62 -26.55
N ALA A 589 15.35 -4.24 -27.66
CA ALA A 589 14.81 -3.52 -28.81
C ALA A 589 13.52 -2.75 -28.47
N VAL A 590 12.64 -3.35 -27.66
CA VAL A 590 11.40 -2.71 -27.18
C VAL A 590 11.73 -1.53 -26.26
N LEU A 591 12.67 -1.66 -25.32
CA LEU A 591 13.11 -0.56 -24.47
C LEU A 591 13.74 0.58 -25.29
N LYS A 592 14.60 0.24 -26.25
CA LYS A 592 15.21 1.23 -27.16
C LYS A 592 14.18 1.92 -28.07
N SER A 593 13.04 1.29 -28.36
CA SER A 593 11.95 1.91 -29.12
C SER A 593 11.13 2.94 -28.32
N LYS A 594 11.31 3.02 -26.99
CA LYS A 594 10.54 3.93 -26.15
C LYS A 594 11.15 5.34 -26.22
N GLU A 595 10.37 6.27 -26.76
CA GLU A 595 10.76 7.69 -26.87
C GLU A 595 11.09 8.34 -25.52
N TRP A 596 10.47 7.85 -24.43
CA TRP A 596 10.69 8.35 -23.09
C TRP A 596 11.99 7.85 -22.44
N MET A 597 12.72 6.93 -23.06
CA MET A 597 13.94 6.34 -22.53
C MET A 597 15.16 7.03 -23.15
N GLN A 598 15.83 7.88 -22.38
CA GLN A 598 17.02 8.63 -22.79
C GLN A 598 18.28 7.91 -22.30
N TRP A 599 19.01 7.25 -23.20
CA TRP A 599 20.20 6.47 -22.85
C TRP A 599 21.41 7.38 -22.60
N THR A 600 22.22 7.05 -21.58
CA THR A 600 23.42 7.82 -21.22
C THR A 600 24.66 7.32 -21.97
N GLU A 601 25.74 8.12 -21.98
CA GLU A 601 27.06 7.74 -22.51
C GLU A 601 27.64 6.48 -21.83
N ALA A 602 27.14 6.14 -20.63
CA ALA A 602 27.54 4.93 -19.92
C ALA A 602 27.22 3.64 -20.71
N LEU A 603 26.27 3.68 -21.65
CA LEU A 603 25.96 2.57 -22.55
C LEU A 603 27.13 2.23 -23.50
N GLU A 604 28.00 3.20 -23.81
CA GLU A 604 29.18 2.98 -24.66
C GLU A 604 30.25 2.14 -23.94
N THR A 605 30.21 2.13 -22.61
CA THR A 605 31.15 1.39 -21.75
C THR A 605 30.52 0.14 -21.12
N HIS A 606 29.20 0.12 -20.94
CA HIS A 606 28.45 -0.96 -20.28
C HIS A 606 27.21 -1.33 -21.10
N GLU A 607 27.34 -2.32 -21.99
CA GLU A 607 26.26 -2.77 -22.87
C GLU A 607 25.18 -3.55 -22.10
N VAL A 608 23.91 -3.20 -22.29
CA VAL A 608 22.76 -3.96 -21.76
C VAL A 608 22.63 -5.26 -22.56
N THR A 609 22.75 -6.39 -21.88
CA THR A 609 22.69 -7.73 -22.49
C THR A 609 21.59 -8.58 -21.86
N PRO A 610 21.14 -9.67 -22.50
CA PRO A 610 20.24 -10.62 -21.86
C PRO A 610 20.81 -11.11 -20.52
N GLY A 611 20.02 -11.04 -19.45
CA GLY A 611 20.45 -11.30 -18.07
C GLY A 611 20.72 -10.05 -17.24
N SER A 612 20.85 -8.86 -17.85
CA SER A 612 20.96 -7.59 -17.11
C SER A 612 19.67 -7.28 -16.34
N SER A 613 19.83 -6.70 -15.14
CA SER A 613 18.72 -6.17 -14.35
C SER A 613 18.74 -4.64 -14.33
N LEU A 614 17.63 -4.03 -14.73
CA LEU A 614 17.44 -2.58 -14.81
C LEU A 614 16.43 -2.14 -13.75
N ILE A 615 16.84 -1.21 -12.88
CA ILE A 615 15.99 -0.70 -11.81
C ILE A 615 15.52 0.71 -12.18
N PHE A 616 14.20 0.86 -12.28
CA PHE A 616 13.53 2.13 -12.57
C PHE A 616 13.18 2.83 -11.27
N ARG A 617 13.74 4.03 -11.05
CA ARG A 617 13.41 4.91 -9.92
C ARG A 617 12.79 6.18 -10.46
N LEU A 618 11.46 6.24 -10.43
CA LEU A 618 10.68 7.24 -11.16
C LEU A 618 9.87 8.13 -10.22
N ASN A 619 9.65 9.36 -10.66
CA ASN A 619 8.70 10.29 -10.08
C ASN A 619 7.70 10.71 -11.17
N THR A 620 6.43 10.79 -10.82
CA THR A 620 5.35 11.20 -11.71
C THR A 620 4.70 12.47 -11.18
N GLU A 621 4.50 13.45 -12.05
CA GLU A 621 3.67 14.63 -11.83
C GLU A 621 2.47 14.58 -12.79
N LEU A 622 1.26 14.62 -12.22
CA LEU A 622 -0.01 14.63 -12.93
C LEU A 622 -0.68 15.99 -12.71
N LYS A 623 -1.23 16.58 -13.77
CA LYS A 623 -2.12 17.75 -13.68
C LYS A 623 -3.45 17.38 -14.30
N TYR A 624 -4.55 17.82 -13.70
CA TYR A 624 -5.90 17.40 -14.10
C TYR A 624 -6.56 18.46 -14.98
N LYS A 625 -7.21 18.04 -16.07
CA LYS A 625 -8.10 18.90 -16.87
C LYS A 625 -9.54 18.80 -16.36
N ASN A 626 -9.93 17.59 -15.95
CA ASN A 626 -11.20 17.26 -15.31
C ASN A 626 -11.05 15.93 -14.56
N LYS A 627 -12.16 15.39 -14.03
CA LYS A 627 -12.17 14.14 -13.24
C LYS A 627 -11.60 12.90 -13.95
N LYS A 628 -11.55 12.88 -15.29
CA LYS A 628 -11.15 11.69 -16.08
C LYS A 628 -9.92 11.91 -16.95
N VAL A 629 -9.56 13.16 -17.22
CA VAL A 629 -8.52 13.52 -18.20
C VAL A 629 -7.45 14.33 -17.50
N PHE A 630 -6.21 13.92 -17.66
CA PHE A 630 -5.04 14.69 -17.25
C PHE A 630 -4.78 15.79 -18.27
N ALA A 631 -4.54 17.01 -17.81
CA ALA A 631 -4.05 18.11 -18.63
C ALA A 631 -2.59 17.87 -19.06
N SER A 632 -1.78 17.28 -18.17
CA SER A 632 -0.43 16.85 -18.48
C SER A 632 -0.01 15.67 -17.59
N VAL A 633 0.80 14.79 -18.15
CA VAL A 633 1.47 13.71 -17.42
C VAL A 633 2.95 13.83 -17.67
N LYS A 634 3.73 13.98 -16.59
CA LYS A 634 5.18 14.04 -16.64
C LYS A 634 5.77 12.95 -15.75
N THR A 635 6.60 12.09 -16.31
CA THR A 635 7.32 11.06 -15.53
C THR A 635 8.79 11.17 -15.81
N THR A 636 9.56 11.36 -14.75
CA THR A 636 11.00 11.55 -14.80
C THR A 636 11.71 10.67 -13.79
N GLY A 637 12.89 10.18 -14.11
CA GLY A 637 13.67 9.41 -13.16
C GLY A 637 14.89 8.78 -13.78
N THR A 638 15.56 7.94 -13.01
CA THR A 638 16.78 7.26 -13.43
C THR A 638 16.55 5.77 -13.59
N VAL A 639 17.25 5.19 -14.54
CA VAL A 639 17.33 3.75 -14.74
C VAL A 639 18.76 3.34 -14.46
N VAL A 640 18.94 2.56 -13.40
CA VAL A 640 20.24 2.06 -13.00
C VAL A 640 20.37 0.60 -13.36
N MET A 641 21.51 0.22 -13.90
CA MET A 641 21.87 -1.17 -14.14
C MET A 641 22.79 -1.62 -13.01
N GLN A 642 22.52 -2.79 -12.46
CA GLN A 642 23.48 -3.43 -11.56
C GLN A 642 24.57 -4.09 -12.40
N LEU A 643 25.81 -3.61 -12.26
CA LEU A 643 26.97 -4.20 -12.92
C LEU A 643 27.32 -5.55 -12.31
N SER A 644 28.19 -6.29 -13.00
CA SER A 644 28.82 -7.49 -12.46
C SER A 644 29.59 -7.16 -11.17
N THR A 645 30.21 -5.98 -11.03
CA THR A 645 30.82 -5.51 -9.75
C THR A 645 29.82 -5.17 -8.64
N LYS A 646 28.50 -5.36 -8.87
CA LYS A 646 27.37 -4.97 -8.02
C LYS A 646 27.24 -3.47 -7.76
N GLU A 647 28.06 -2.64 -8.40
CA GLU A 647 27.88 -1.20 -8.47
C GLU A 647 26.66 -0.89 -9.34
N PHE A 648 25.87 0.11 -8.90
CA PHE A 648 24.76 0.62 -9.70
C PHE A 648 25.29 1.75 -10.58
N VAL A 649 25.15 1.59 -11.89
CA VAL A 649 25.49 2.62 -12.87
C VAL A 649 24.23 3.12 -13.54
N GLU A 650 24.07 4.44 -13.64
CA GLU A 650 22.99 5.06 -14.38
C GLU A 650 23.20 4.88 -15.89
N ILE A 651 22.36 4.05 -16.51
CA ILE A 651 22.43 3.71 -17.94
C ILE A 651 21.45 4.51 -18.80
N ALA A 652 20.42 5.08 -18.17
CA ALA A 652 19.41 5.89 -18.84
C ALA A 652 18.65 6.77 -17.86
N LYS A 653 18.01 7.80 -18.41
CA LYS A 653 17.00 8.61 -17.75
C LYS A 653 15.65 8.36 -18.42
N VAL A 654 14.60 8.35 -17.61
CA VAL A 654 13.24 8.41 -18.13
C VAL A 654 12.83 9.86 -18.17
N GLU A 655 12.37 10.32 -19.33
CA GLU A 655 11.80 11.64 -19.56
C GLU A 655 10.57 11.49 -20.45
N TYR A 656 9.41 11.36 -19.82
CA TYR A 656 8.11 11.35 -20.48
C TYR A 656 7.36 12.62 -20.13
N GLU A 657 6.86 13.32 -21.13
CA GLU A 657 5.96 14.45 -20.97
C GLU A 657 4.89 14.39 -22.06
N SER A 658 3.63 14.60 -21.66
CA SER A 658 2.49 14.60 -22.57
C SER A 658 1.47 15.65 -22.14
N GLY A 659 0.70 16.14 -23.12
CA GLY A 659 -0.47 16.98 -22.89
C GLY A 659 -1.68 16.15 -22.44
N GLU A 660 -2.83 16.39 -23.05
CA GLU A 660 -4.08 15.72 -22.66
C GLU A 660 -4.00 14.20 -22.77
N SER A 661 -4.11 13.52 -21.64
CA SER A 661 -3.86 12.08 -21.52
C SER A 661 -4.88 11.42 -20.58
N HIS A 662 -5.11 10.13 -20.80
CA HIS A 662 -5.99 9.31 -19.95
C HIS A 662 -5.22 8.42 -18.97
N GLY A 663 -3.89 8.44 -19.01
CA GLY A 663 -3.04 7.57 -18.19
C GLY A 663 -1.56 7.84 -18.40
N ASN A 664 -0.74 7.09 -17.66
CA ASN A 664 0.72 7.17 -17.71
C ASN A 664 1.31 5.91 -18.39
N PRO A 665 1.76 6.00 -19.66
CA PRO A 665 2.24 4.85 -20.40
C PRO A 665 3.55 4.25 -19.87
N VAL A 666 4.37 5.04 -19.17
CA VAL A 666 5.63 4.55 -18.57
C VAL A 666 5.32 3.57 -17.45
N ILE A 667 4.46 3.98 -16.52
CA ILE A 667 4.08 3.16 -15.35
C ILE A 667 3.26 1.95 -15.79
N GLU A 668 2.34 2.11 -16.74
CA GLU A 668 1.58 0.99 -17.30
C GLU A 668 2.45 0.00 -18.09
N TYR A 669 3.56 0.45 -18.68
CA TYR A 669 4.54 -0.46 -19.27
C TYR A 669 5.29 -1.24 -18.18
N LEU A 670 5.79 -0.56 -17.14
CA LEU A 670 6.56 -1.21 -16.08
C LEU A 670 5.70 -2.19 -15.28
N LYS A 671 4.46 -1.84 -14.90
CA LYS A 671 3.55 -2.77 -14.20
C LYS A 671 3.32 -4.10 -14.94
N ARG A 672 3.40 -4.09 -16.28
CA ARG A 672 3.19 -5.30 -17.10
C ARG A 672 4.47 -6.11 -17.34
N ASN A 673 5.63 -5.47 -17.29
CA ASN A 673 6.88 -6.07 -17.76
C ASN A 673 8.01 -6.09 -16.71
N ALA A 674 7.83 -5.42 -15.57
CA ALA A 674 8.76 -5.34 -14.46
C ALA A 674 8.11 -5.84 -13.16
N GLN A 675 8.90 -6.01 -12.11
CA GLN A 675 8.46 -6.41 -10.77
C GLN A 675 8.84 -5.34 -9.75
N GLU A 676 8.03 -5.12 -8.72
CA GLU A 676 8.39 -4.20 -7.63
C GLU A 676 9.52 -4.80 -6.78
N ILE A 677 10.51 -3.99 -6.40
CA ILE A 677 11.67 -4.47 -5.61
C ILE A 677 11.28 -4.85 -4.17
N GLU A 678 10.26 -4.21 -3.61
CA GLU A 678 9.76 -4.51 -2.28
C GLU A 678 8.27 -4.85 -2.32
N GLN A 679 7.96 -6.11 -2.61
CA GLN A 679 6.58 -6.57 -2.67
C GLN A 679 6.08 -6.98 -1.29
N ALA A 680 4.86 -6.60 -0.93
CA ALA A 680 4.19 -7.14 0.24
C ALA A 680 3.70 -8.57 -0.07
N HIS A 681 4.15 -9.55 0.71
CA HIS A 681 3.66 -10.93 0.67
C HIS A 681 2.62 -11.16 1.78
N PHE A 682 1.33 -11.15 1.43
CA PHE A 682 0.23 -11.41 2.38
C PHE A 682 0.00 -12.90 2.62
N PHE A 683 -0.41 -13.26 3.83
CA PHE A 683 -0.74 -14.65 4.19
C PHE A 683 -2.09 -15.07 3.59
N GLU A 684 -2.16 -16.28 3.05
CA GLU A 684 -3.37 -16.82 2.40
C GLU A 684 -4.59 -16.88 3.33
N ASN A 685 -4.38 -17.08 4.64
CA ASN A 685 -5.44 -17.10 5.65
C ASN A 685 -5.92 -15.71 6.09
N GLY A 686 -5.38 -14.64 5.51
CA GLY A 686 -5.67 -13.26 5.90
C GLY A 686 -4.99 -12.79 7.20
N GLY A 687 -4.12 -13.63 7.79
CA GLY A 687 -3.35 -13.32 8.99
C GLY A 687 -3.92 -13.85 10.30
N TYR A 688 -3.22 -13.53 11.39
CA TYR A 688 -3.61 -13.93 12.75
C TYR A 688 -3.46 -12.76 13.73
N SER A 689 -4.25 -12.78 14.81
CA SER A 689 -4.18 -11.76 15.85
C SER A 689 -2.83 -11.81 16.56
N VAL A 690 -2.16 -10.66 16.69
CA VAL A 690 -0.96 -10.52 17.55
C VAL A 690 -1.32 -10.09 18.97
N MET A 691 -2.61 -9.87 19.23
CA MET A 691 -3.11 -9.52 20.57
C MET A 691 -3.18 -10.79 21.44
N PRO A 692 -2.77 -10.72 22.73
CA PRO A 692 -2.84 -11.86 23.63
C PRO A 692 -4.29 -12.31 23.90
N SER A 693 -4.52 -13.62 23.94
CA SER A 693 -5.85 -14.18 24.23
C SER A 693 -6.20 -14.06 25.72
N GLN A 694 -7.04 -13.07 26.06
CA GLN A 694 -7.68 -12.79 27.36
C GLN A 694 -6.79 -12.61 28.61
N SER A 695 -6.95 -11.41 29.20
CA SER A 695 -6.90 -11.02 30.64
C SER A 695 -5.66 -10.34 31.25
N THR A 696 -4.47 -10.31 30.62
CA THR A 696 -3.35 -9.56 31.24
C THR A 696 -3.28 -8.08 30.84
N TYR A 697 -3.61 -7.75 29.58
CA TYR A 697 -3.62 -6.36 29.08
C TYR A 697 -4.84 -6.11 28.20
N SER A 698 -5.62 -5.08 28.54
CA SER A 698 -6.78 -4.64 27.76
C SER A 698 -6.33 -3.79 26.57
N SER A 699 -6.84 -4.07 25.36
CA SER A 699 -6.70 -3.20 24.19
C SER A 699 -7.79 -2.13 24.11
N VAL A 700 -8.56 -2.00 25.19
CA VAL A 700 -9.60 -1.01 25.36
C VAL A 700 -9.02 0.22 26.05
N VAL A 701 -9.22 1.38 25.44
CA VAL A 701 -8.92 2.69 26.01
C VAL A 701 -10.18 3.55 25.97
N HIS A 702 -10.24 4.52 26.89
CA HIS A 702 -11.24 5.58 26.80
C HIS A 702 -10.59 6.81 26.19
N ALA A 703 -11.29 7.46 25.26
CA ALA A 703 -10.94 8.80 24.82
C ALA A 703 -10.89 9.74 26.04
N PRO A 704 -10.02 10.76 26.06
CA PRO A 704 -9.89 11.64 27.20
C PRO A 704 -11.19 12.41 27.42
N ALA A 705 -11.49 12.78 28.67
CA ALA A 705 -12.68 13.57 28.98
C ALA A 705 -12.59 15.02 28.45
N SER A 706 -11.37 15.52 28.23
CA SER A 706 -11.08 16.82 27.60
C SER A 706 -9.95 16.64 26.59
N ASN A 707 -10.05 17.33 25.45
CA ASN A 707 -9.04 17.32 24.39
C ASN A 707 -7.94 18.38 24.59
N GLU A 708 -8.08 19.25 25.60
CA GLU A 708 -7.14 20.35 25.87
C GLU A 708 -5.70 19.87 26.16
N PRO A 709 -5.45 18.81 26.96
CA PRO A 709 -4.08 18.37 27.21
C PRO A 709 -3.34 18.01 25.92
N TYR A 710 -4.04 17.38 24.97
CA TYR A 710 -3.47 17.05 23.68
C TYR A 710 -3.29 18.29 22.78
N ALA A 711 -4.25 19.21 22.77
CA ALA A 711 -4.14 20.47 22.01
C ALA A 711 -2.91 21.29 22.47
N ASN A 712 -2.69 21.38 23.78
CA ASN A 712 -1.56 22.15 24.34
C ASN A 712 -0.20 21.57 23.95
N VAL A 713 -0.03 20.25 24.01
CA VAL A 713 1.26 19.61 23.71
C VAL A 713 1.50 19.44 22.21
N SER A 714 0.46 19.25 21.39
CA SER A 714 0.60 19.08 19.95
C SER A 714 0.67 20.40 19.17
N GLY A 715 0.15 21.49 19.75
CA GLY A 715 -0.06 22.75 19.05
C GLY A 715 -1.30 22.77 18.15
N ASP A 716 -2.09 21.69 18.12
CA ASP A 716 -3.36 21.65 17.39
C ASP A 716 -4.49 22.30 18.20
N PHE A 717 -4.55 23.62 18.09
CA PHE A 717 -5.60 24.47 18.68
C PHE A 717 -6.87 24.59 17.82
N ASN A 718 -7.18 23.59 16.98
CA ASN A 718 -8.42 23.61 16.20
C ASN A 718 -9.64 23.61 17.14
N PRO A 719 -10.49 24.66 17.10
CA PRO A 719 -11.55 24.87 18.09
C PRO A 719 -12.65 23.80 18.05
N ILE A 720 -12.77 23.04 16.96
CA ILE A 720 -13.76 21.95 16.89
C ILE A 720 -13.54 20.88 17.96
N HIS A 721 -12.33 20.77 18.52
CA HIS A 721 -11.99 19.78 19.54
C HIS A 721 -12.20 20.28 20.98
N VAL A 722 -12.24 21.60 21.20
CA VAL A 722 -12.24 22.19 22.55
C VAL A 722 -13.43 23.13 22.80
N ASN A 723 -14.05 23.64 21.74
CA ASN A 723 -15.08 24.65 21.83
C ASN A 723 -16.40 24.20 21.18
N PRO A 724 -17.47 24.01 21.98
CA PRO A 724 -18.74 23.47 21.48
C PRO A 724 -19.45 24.38 20.48
N TYR A 725 -19.21 25.71 20.50
CA TYR A 725 -19.81 26.62 19.54
C TYR A 725 -19.23 26.45 18.13
N PHE A 726 -17.92 26.21 18.02
CA PHE A 726 -17.27 25.90 16.75
C PHE A 726 -17.63 24.51 16.25
N ALA A 727 -17.74 23.52 17.15
CA ALA A 727 -18.25 22.20 16.80
C ALA A 727 -19.68 22.27 16.21
N ASP A 728 -20.55 23.11 16.79
CA ASP A 728 -21.89 23.35 16.26
C ASP A 728 -21.91 24.10 14.93
N LEU A 729 -21.05 25.11 14.77
CA LEU A 729 -20.87 25.81 13.49
C LEU A 729 -20.42 24.85 12.38
N ALA A 730 -19.52 23.91 12.70
CA ALA A 730 -19.03 22.88 11.78
C ALA A 730 -20.00 21.69 11.58
N LEU A 731 -21.17 21.76 12.23
CA LEU A 731 -22.21 20.73 12.23
C LEU A 731 -21.77 19.36 12.77
N LEU A 732 -20.83 19.34 13.71
CA LEU A 732 -20.31 18.13 14.34
C LEU A 732 -21.22 17.65 15.48
N PRO A 733 -21.14 16.36 15.90
CA PRO A 733 -21.94 15.84 17.01
C PRO A 733 -21.55 16.42 18.38
N GLY A 734 -20.37 17.01 18.50
CA GLY A 734 -19.82 17.62 19.71
C GLY A 734 -18.36 17.96 19.51
N THR A 735 -17.65 18.23 20.60
CA THR A 735 -16.20 18.48 20.59
C THR A 735 -15.43 17.18 20.40
N ILE A 736 -15.33 16.71 19.15
CA ILE A 736 -14.71 15.43 18.80
C ILE A 736 -13.25 15.36 19.23
N THR A 737 -12.75 14.19 19.59
CA THR A 737 -11.34 13.95 19.93
C THR A 737 -10.45 14.08 18.71
N HIS A 738 -9.24 14.61 18.90
CA HIS A 738 -8.24 14.74 17.82
C HIS A 738 -7.95 13.40 17.16
N GLY A 739 -7.96 13.37 15.82
CA GLY A 739 -7.54 12.20 15.05
C GLY A 739 -6.12 11.77 15.41
N MET A 740 -5.21 12.73 15.58
CA MET A 740 -3.82 12.47 15.94
C MET A 740 -3.64 11.89 17.35
N TRP A 741 -4.52 12.23 18.31
CA TRP A 741 -4.55 11.54 19.60
C TRP A 741 -4.94 10.07 19.40
N THR A 742 -5.96 9.81 18.58
CA THR A 742 -6.42 8.45 18.27
C THR A 742 -5.33 7.64 17.55
N SER A 743 -4.58 8.28 16.63
CA SER A 743 -3.40 7.70 15.97
C SER A 743 -2.33 7.27 16.98
N ALA A 744 -1.91 8.16 17.88
CA ALA A 744 -0.88 7.86 18.87
C ALA A 744 -1.33 6.79 19.88
N SER A 745 -2.59 6.88 20.33
CA SER A 745 -3.22 5.92 21.25
C SER A 745 -3.27 4.50 20.66
N THR A 746 -3.55 4.39 19.36
CA THR A 746 -3.58 3.11 18.64
C THR A 746 -2.18 2.58 18.33
N ARG A 747 -1.22 3.45 17.95
CA ARG A 747 0.16 3.06 17.66
C ARG A 747 0.87 2.46 18.88
N LYS A 748 0.58 2.96 20.08
CA LYS A 748 1.06 2.38 21.34
C LYS A 748 0.82 0.86 21.40
N PHE A 749 -0.32 0.37 20.92
CA PHE A 749 -0.60 -1.07 20.94
C PHE A 749 0.26 -1.84 19.93
N VAL A 750 0.60 -1.22 18.79
CA VAL A 750 1.56 -1.80 17.84
C VAL A 750 2.94 -1.93 18.49
N GLU A 751 3.40 -0.88 19.19
CA GLU A 751 4.68 -0.92 19.92
C GLU A 751 4.69 -2.04 20.98
N ILE A 752 3.62 -2.18 21.75
CA ILE A 752 3.55 -3.15 22.86
C ILE A 752 3.44 -4.58 22.31
N PHE A 753 2.49 -4.85 21.41
CA PHE A 753 2.11 -6.22 21.05
C PHE A 753 2.74 -6.73 19.76
N ALA A 754 3.04 -5.87 18.79
CA ALA A 754 3.66 -6.30 17.53
C ALA A 754 5.19 -6.16 17.54
N ALA A 755 5.69 -5.15 18.26
CA ALA A 755 7.11 -4.85 18.39
C ALA A 755 7.73 -5.32 19.72
N ASP A 756 6.98 -6.07 20.55
CA ASP A 756 7.44 -6.63 21.83
C ASP A 756 7.97 -5.54 22.80
N ASN A 757 7.29 -4.38 22.85
CA ASN A 757 7.68 -3.21 23.63
C ASN A 757 9.07 -2.65 23.26
N VAL A 758 9.48 -2.81 22.00
CA VAL A 758 10.70 -2.23 21.42
C VAL A 758 10.31 -1.23 20.31
N PRO A 759 9.97 0.03 20.66
CA PRO A 759 9.41 1.02 19.72
C PRO A 759 10.19 1.21 18.41
N ARG A 760 11.53 1.14 18.46
CA ARG A 760 12.41 1.28 17.28
C ARG A 760 12.18 0.23 16.19
N ARG A 761 11.49 -0.88 16.48
CA ARG A 761 11.14 -1.88 15.46
C ARG A 761 9.97 -1.42 14.59
N VAL A 762 9.16 -0.45 15.03
CA VAL A 762 8.10 0.12 14.20
C VAL A 762 8.76 1.08 13.21
N ILE A 763 8.79 0.70 11.93
CA ILE A 763 9.44 1.48 10.85
C ILE A 763 8.44 2.39 10.16
N ALA A 764 7.22 1.88 9.92
CA ALA A 764 6.15 2.69 9.33
C ALA A 764 4.84 2.47 10.09
N TYR A 765 4.01 3.52 10.12
CA TYR A 765 2.68 3.49 10.71
C TYR A 765 1.76 4.43 9.95
N ASP A 766 0.79 3.86 9.24
CA ASP A 766 -0.17 4.57 8.39
C ASP A 766 -1.59 4.32 8.88
N VAL A 767 -2.35 5.39 9.13
CA VAL A 767 -3.75 5.30 9.58
C VAL A 767 -4.68 6.18 8.76
N LYS A 768 -5.93 5.74 8.65
CA LYS A 768 -7.07 6.47 8.11
C LYS A 768 -8.09 6.68 9.22
N PHE A 769 -8.59 7.90 9.33
CA PHE A 769 -9.66 8.29 10.24
C PHE A 769 -11.00 8.07 9.54
N VAL A 770 -11.63 6.93 9.83
CA VAL A 770 -12.87 6.49 9.17
C VAL A 770 -14.11 7.04 9.89
N GLY A 771 -14.00 7.25 11.20
CA GLY A 771 -15.08 7.75 12.05
C GLY A 771 -14.59 8.76 13.07
N MET A 772 -15.51 9.58 13.58
CA MET A 772 -15.25 10.53 14.66
C MET A 772 -15.41 9.85 16.02
N VAL A 773 -14.60 10.30 16.99
CA VAL A 773 -14.64 9.83 18.38
C VAL A 773 -15.03 11.01 19.26
N LEU A 774 -15.94 10.82 20.21
CA LEU A 774 -16.28 11.80 21.23
C LEU A 774 -15.45 11.57 22.51
N PRO A 775 -15.23 12.62 23.32
CA PRO A 775 -14.61 12.48 24.63
C PRO A 775 -15.27 11.39 25.48
N SER A 776 -14.47 10.61 26.19
CA SER A 776 -14.89 9.45 27.02
C SER A 776 -15.41 8.21 26.26
N ASP A 777 -15.50 8.23 24.93
CA ASP A 777 -15.86 7.04 24.14
C ASP A 777 -14.92 5.86 24.44
N ARG A 778 -15.47 4.65 24.39
CA ARG A 778 -14.72 3.40 24.57
C ARG A 778 -14.20 2.93 23.21
N LEU A 779 -12.89 2.84 23.07
CA LEU A 779 -12.21 2.38 21.86
C LEU A 779 -11.53 1.04 22.10
N GLU A 780 -11.67 0.10 21.19
CA GLU A 780 -10.99 -1.20 21.22
C GLU A 780 -10.14 -1.39 19.97
N THR A 781 -8.82 -1.55 20.16
CA THR A 781 -7.87 -1.77 19.05
C THR A 781 -7.60 -3.26 18.86
N LYS A 782 -7.60 -3.70 17.60
CA LYS A 782 -7.27 -5.06 17.16
C LYS A 782 -6.12 -5.01 16.17
N LEU A 783 -5.17 -5.92 16.35
CA LEU A 783 -3.96 -6.01 15.54
C LEU A 783 -3.82 -7.38 14.92
N TYR A 784 -3.55 -7.43 13.62
CA TYR A 784 -3.41 -8.68 12.87
C TYR A 784 -2.09 -8.68 12.10
N HIS A 785 -1.28 -9.72 12.25
CA HIS A 785 -0.12 -9.94 11.39
C HIS A 785 -0.60 -10.57 10.09
N THR A 786 -0.56 -9.81 9.00
CA THR A 786 -1.24 -10.14 7.73
C THR A 786 -0.29 -10.49 6.59
N GLY A 787 0.99 -10.18 6.72
CA GLY A 787 1.98 -10.44 5.69
C GLY A 787 3.38 -9.97 6.07
N MET A 788 4.30 -10.08 5.13
CA MET A 788 5.72 -9.71 5.27
C MET A 788 6.16 -8.84 4.10
N LYS A 789 7.13 -7.95 4.33
CA LYS A 789 7.77 -7.13 3.29
C LYS A 789 9.22 -6.91 3.66
N ASN A 790 10.16 -7.44 2.88
CA ASN A 790 11.60 -7.30 3.09
C ASN A 790 12.04 -7.57 4.55
N GLY A 791 11.57 -8.68 5.12
CA GLY A 791 11.87 -9.07 6.49
C GLY A 791 11.10 -8.31 7.58
N ARG A 792 10.19 -7.39 7.23
CA ARG A 792 9.33 -6.68 8.17
C ARG A 792 7.94 -7.29 8.20
N LYS A 793 7.35 -7.37 9.39
CA LYS A 793 5.96 -7.78 9.61
C LYS A 793 5.01 -6.67 9.16
N ILE A 794 3.99 -7.03 8.39
CA ILE A 794 2.88 -6.14 8.03
C ILE A 794 1.74 -6.36 9.02
N ILE A 795 1.52 -5.37 9.88
CA ILE A 795 0.49 -5.40 10.91
C ILE A 795 -0.69 -4.55 10.47
N LYS A 796 -1.86 -5.18 10.30
CA LYS A 796 -3.12 -4.47 10.10
C LYS A 796 -3.68 -4.02 11.44
N VAL A 797 -4.13 -2.77 11.49
CA VAL A 797 -4.67 -2.09 12.68
C VAL A 797 -6.12 -1.73 12.43
N GLU A 798 -7.00 -2.13 13.34
CA GLU A 798 -8.41 -1.75 13.32
C GLU A 798 -8.85 -1.29 14.71
N THR A 799 -9.50 -0.13 14.79
CA THR A 799 -10.08 0.37 16.04
C THR A 799 -11.57 0.57 15.89
N ILE A 800 -12.33 0.02 16.84
CA ILE A 800 -13.79 0.08 16.88
C ILE A 800 -14.27 0.82 18.13
N ASN A 801 -15.40 1.53 18.03
CA ASN A 801 -16.05 2.21 19.16
C ASN A 801 -17.04 1.30 19.91
N GLN A 802 -17.73 1.85 20.91
CA GLN A 802 -18.77 1.15 21.68
C GLN A 802 -19.96 0.64 20.85
N ASN A 803 -20.20 1.20 19.66
CA ASN A 803 -21.27 0.82 18.74
C ASN A 803 -20.81 -0.22 17.72
N ASN A 804 -19.58 -0.74 17.85
CA ASN A 804 -18.94 -1.66 16.90
C ASN A 804 -18.72 -1.03 15.51
N GLU A 805 -18.61 0.30 15.44
CA GLU A 805 -18.28 1.04 14.24
C GLU A 805 -16.76 1.24 14.15
N LYS A 806 -16.19 1.09 12.95
CA LYS A 806 -14.76 1.29 12.71
C LYS A 806 -14.45 2.78 12.69
N VAL A 807 -13.53 3.22 13.57
CA VAL A 807 -13.10 4.62 13.67
C VAL A 807 -11.71 4.85 13.10
N VAL A 808 -10.81 3.85 13.21
CA VAL A 808 -9.47 3.88 12.62
C VAL A 808 -9.20 2.58 11.87
N GLU A 809 -8.60 2.72 10.69
CA GLU A 809 -8.01 1.64 9.92
C GLU A 809 -6.57 1.97 9.58
N GLY A 810 -5.65 1.04 9.74
CA GLY A 810 -4.25 1.33 9.45
C GLY A 810 -3.40 0.10 9.18
N THR A 811 -2.15 0.38 8.84
CA THR A 811 -1.09 -0.60 8.61
C THR A 811 0.19 -0.14 9.28
N ALA A 812 0.95 -1.07 9.84
CA ALA A 812 2.28 -0.81 10.37
C ALA A 812 3.30 -1.79 9.78
N GLU A 813 4.50 -1.31 9.47
CA GLU A 813 5.65 -2.14 9.14
C GLU A 813 6.52 -2.26 10.40
N VAL A 814 6.70 -3.49 10.91
CA VAL A 814 7.44 -3.77 12.14
C VAL A 814 8.60 -4.74 11.86
N GLU A 815 9.83 -4.33 12.13
CA GLU A 815 11.02 -5.18 12.04
C GLU A 815 10.86 -6.47 12.86
N GLN A 816 11.44 -7.55 12.35
CA GLN A 816 11.62 -8.76 13.13
C GLN A 816 12.59 -8.52 14.30
N PRO A 817 12.60 -9.40 15.33
CA PRO A 817 13.73 -9.46 16.24
C PRO A 817 15.03 -9.64 15.44
N VAL A 818 16.16 -9.14 15.97
CA VAL A 818 17.46 -9.33 15.33
C VAL A 818 17.67 -10.84 15.11
N THR A 819 17.79 -11.23 13.85
CA THR A 819 17.80 -12.64 13.45
C THR A 819 19.16 -12.99 12.85
N ALA A 820 19.70 -14.13 13.27
CA ALA A 820 20.89 -14.74 12.66
C ALA A 820 20.50 -16.06 11.99
N TYR A 821 21.01 -16.30 10.78
CA TYR A 821 20.76 -17.54 10.03
C TYR A 821 21.95 -18.48 10.15
N VAL A 822 21.74 -19.66 10.72
CA VAL A 822 22.76 -20.70 10.87
C VAL A 822 22.44 -21.91 10.00
N PHE A 823 23.42 -22.35 9.22
CA PHE A 823 23.28 -23.47 8.27
C PHE A 823 23.94 -24.73 8.82
N THR A 824 23.31 -25.88 8.56
CA THR A 824 23.71 -27.15 9.16
C THR A 824 24.89 -27.80 8.42
N GLY A 825 25.71 -28.53 9.17
CA GLY A 825 26.79 -29.33 8.61
C GLY A 825 26.34 -30.72 8.18
N GLN A 826 27.30 -31.51 7.69
CA GLN A 826 27.08 -32.93 7.42
C GLN A 826 26.78 -33.71 8.72
N GLY A 827 25.84 -34.65 8.66
CA GLY A 827 25.42 -35.50 9.78
C GLY A 827 23.91 -35.54 9.99
N SER A 828 23.18 -34.55 9.46
CA SER A 828 21.72 -34.41 9.54
C SER A 828 20.96 -34.99 8.34
N GLN A 829 21.66 -35.52 7.33
CA GLN A 829 21.04 -36.01 6.11
C GLN A 829 20.09 -37.19 6.37
N GLU A 830 18.94 -37.16 5.67
CA GLU A 830 17.96 -38.23 5.71
C GLU A 830 17.29 -38.42 4.34
N GLN A 831 16.82 -39.64 4.09
CA GLN A 831 16.12 -39.96 2.85
C GLN A 831 14.84 -39.13 2.73
N GLY A 832 14.64 -38.47 1.59
CA GLY A 832 13.48 -37.62 1.33
C GLY A 832 13.58 -36.19 1.89
N MET A 833 14.71 -35.79 2.48
CA MET A 833 14.89 -34.42 2.99
C MET A 833 14.55 -33.36 1.93
N GLY A 834 13.79 -32.33 2.33
CA GLY A 834 13.37 -31.24 1.45
C GLY A 834 12.35 -31.60 0.37
N MET A 835 11.96 -32.87 0.18
CA MET A 835 11.06 -33.27 -0.90
C MET A 835 9.62 -32.77 -0.71
N ALA A 836 9.14 -32.66 0.53
CA ALA A 836 7.85 -32.04 0.80
C ALA A 836 7.81 -30.56 0.33
N LEU A 837 8.90 -29.81 0.58
CA LEU A 837 9.04 -28.43 0.12
C LEU A 837 9.19 -28.35 -1.40
N TYR A 838 9.93 -29.29 -2.00
CA TYR A 838 10.04 -29.42 -3.47
C TYR A 838 8.67 -29.61 -4.13
N ASP A 839 7.77 -30.38 -3.50
CA ASP A 839 6.43 -30.63 -4.05
C ASP A 839 5.48 -29.44 -3.84
N SER A 840 5.65 -28.62 -2.80
CA SER A 840 4.75 -27.50 -2.47
C SER A 840 5.22 -26.11 -2.95
N SER A 841 6.53 -25.89 -3.14
CA SER A 841 7.10 -24.58 -3.49
C SER A 841 7.71 -24.58 -4.88
N SER A 842 7.20 -23.72 -5.78
CA SER A 842 7.74 -23.57 -7.13
C SER A 842 9.17 -23.06 -7.15
N VAL A 843 9.55 -22.23 -6.18
CA VAL A 843 10.92 -21.70 -6.03
C VAL A 843 11.87 -22.81 -5.61
N ALA A 844 11.52 -23.56 -4.57
CA ALA A 844 12.33 -24.70 -4.13
C ALA A 844 12.46 -25.76 -5.25
N LYS A 845 11.37 -26.04 -5.97
CA LYS A 845 11.36 -26.94 -7.11
C LYS A 845 12.35 -26.52 -8.19
N ALA A 846 12.35 -25.24 -8.56
CA ALA A 846 13.26 -24.71 -9.58
C ALA A 846 14.74 -24.89 -9.20
N ILE A 847 15.10 -24.65 -7.94
CA ILE A 847 16.46 -24.86 -7.43
C ILE A 847 16.89 -26.33 -7.56
N TRP A 848 16.04 -27.26 -7.12
CA TRP A 848 16.34 -28.69 -7.26
C TRP A 848 16.42 -29.14 -8.72
N ASP A 849 15.48 -28.72 -9.56
CA ASP A 849 15.41 -29.11 -10.98
C ASP A 849 16.62 -28.56 -11.77
N GLU A 850 17.04 -27.32 -11.51
CA GLU A 850 18.24 -26.73 -12.12
C GLU A 850 19.51 -27.48 -11.73
N ALA A 851 19.68 -27.76 -10.43
CA ALA A 851 20.83 -28.50 -9.94
C ALA A 851 20.85 -29.95 -10.45
N ASP A 852 19.70 -30.63 -10.48
CA ASP A 852 19.58 -32.00 -10.97
C ASP A 852 19.88 -32.10 -12.46
N LYS A 853 19.38 -31.15 -13.25
CA LYS A 853 19.72 -31.03 -14.68
C LYS A 853 21.23 -30.85 -14.87
N HIS A 854 21.85 -29.98 -14.07
CA HIS A 854 23.30 -29.76 -14.11
C HIS A 854 24.09 -31.02 -13.76
N PHE A 855 23.70 -31.76 -12.70
CA PHE A 855 24.31 -33.06 -12.35
C PHE A 855 24.13 -34.09 -13.47
N MET A 856 22.95 -34.18 -14.07
CA MET A 856 22.68 -35.10 -15.17
C MET A 856 23.52 -34.76 -16.41
N GLU A 857 23.70 -33.48 -16.72
CA GLU A 857 24.45 -33.02 -17.90
C GLU A 857 25.97 -33.16 -17.73
N ASN A 858 26.50 -32.94 -16.52
CA ASN A 858 27.94 -32.88 -16.27
C ASN A 858 28.52 -34.11 -15.56
N TYR A 859 27.72 -34.84 -14.78
CA TYR A 859 28.14 -35.98 -13.97
C TYR A 859 27.31 -37.26 -14.20
N GLY A 860 26.19 -37.17 -14.89
CA GLY A 860 25.44 -38.34 -15.38
C GLY A 860 24.62 -39.09 -14.32
N PHE A 861 24.23 -38.43 -13.23
CA PHE A 861 23.29 -38.95 -12.24
C PHE A 861 22.30 -37.87 -11.79
N SER A 862 21.14 -38.28 -11.28
CA SER A 862 20.14 -37.40 -10.66
C SER A 862 20.39 -37.32 -9.16
N ILE A 863 20.58 -36.12 -8.63
CA ILE A 863 20.68 -35.89 -7.18
C ILE A 863 19.31 -36.07 -6.51
N ILE A 864 18.22 -35.74 -7.20
CA ILE A 864 16.85 -35.94 -6.71
C ILE A 864 16.57 -37.43 -6.51
N GLU A 865 16.97 -38.29 -7.45
CA GLU A 865 16.85 -39.75 -7.33
C GLU A 865 17.61 -40.27 -6.09
N ILE A 866 18.82 -39.77 -5.86
CA ILE A 866 19.66 -40.16 -4.71
C ILE A 866 18.97 -39.77 -3.40
N VAL A 867 18.41 -38.56 -3.31
CA VAL A 867 17.72 -38.10 -2.10
C VAL A 867 16.40 -38.87 -1.87
N ARG A 868 15.62 -39.14 -2.92
CA ARG A 868 14.33 -39.82 -2.81
C ARG A 868 14.45 -41.31 -2.50
N SER A 869 15.36 -42.01 -3.18
CA SER A 869 15.42 -43.48 -3.16
C SER A 869 16.62 -44.05 -2.41
N ASN A 870 17.63 -43.23 -2.10
CA ASN A 870 18.89 -43.62 -1.46
C ASN A 870 19.45 -44.97 -1.99
N PRO A 871 19.75 -45.06 -3.30
CA PRO A 871 20.21 -46.31 -3.89
C PRO A 871 21.57 -46.70 -3.31
N LYS A 872 21.86 -48.00 -3.21
CA LYS A 872 23.17 -48.51 -2.74
C LYS A 872 24.26 -48.43 -3.80
N GLU A 873 23.88 -48.40 -5.06
CA GLU A 873 24.78 -48.25 -6.19
C GLU A 873 24.16 -47.38 -7.28
N LYS A 874 25.03 -46.67 -8.02
CA LYS A 874 24.62 -45.85 -9.17
C LYS A 874 25.65 -45.98 -10.27
N VAL A 875 25.20 -46.43 -11.43
CA VAL A 875 26.02 -46.58 -12.63
C VAL A 875 25.91 -45.31 -13.47
N VAL A 876 27.04 -44.68 -13.73
CA VAL A 876 27.18 -43.57 -14.69
C VAL A 876 27.69 -44.13 -16.00
N HIS A 877 26.94 -43.94 -17.08
CA HIS A 877 27.31 -44.41 -18.42
C HIS A 877 27.95 -43.30 -19.25
N PHE A 878 29.07 -43.61 -19.91
CA PHE A 878 29.84 -42.68 -20.75
C PHE A 878 29.57 -42.87 -22.25
N GLY A 879 28.37 -43.33 -22.60
CA GLY A 879 27.97 -43.56 -23.99
C GLY A 879 27.65 -42.29 -24.77
N GLY A 880 28.04 -42.25 -26.04
CA GLY A 880 27.73 -41.16 -26.98
C GLY A 880 28.46 -39.83 -26.69
N PRO A 881 28.16 -38.76 -27.46
CA PRO A 881 28.82 -37.47 -27.31
C PRO A 881 28.69 -36.85 -25.91
N ARG A 882 27.49 -36.94 -25.30
CA ARG A 882 27.24 -36.48 -23.93
C ARG A 882 28.02 -37.28 -22.90
N GLY A 883 28.02 -38.61 -23.01
CA GLY A 883 28.77 -39.47 -22.10
C GLY A 883 30.30 -39.24 -22.17
N ASN A 884 30.83 -38.95 -23.35
CA ASN A 884 32.24 -38.54 -23.51
C ASN A 884 32.56 -37.24 -22.75
N LYS A 885 31.68 -36.23 -22.81
CA LYS A 885 31.85 -34.98 -22.05
C LYS A 885 31.83 -35.24 -20.54
N ILE A 886 30.88 -36.03 -20.06
CA ILE A 886 30.79 -36.43 -18.65
C ILE A 886 32.07 -37.16 -18.20
N ARG A 887 32.59 -38.07 -19.04
CA ARG A 887 33.85 -38.78 -18.74
C ARG A 887 35.03 -37.83 -18.63
N GLN A 888 35.14 -36.85 -19.53
CA GLN A 888 36.18 -35.84 -19.47
C GLN A 888 36.09 -35.00 -18.18
N ASN A 889 34.87 -34.66 -17.74
CA ASN A 889 34.68 -33.97 -16.46
C ASN A 889 35.26 -34.76 -15.29
N TYR A 890 34.98 -36.07 -15.21
CA TYR A 890 35.57 -36.94 -14.17
C TYR A 890 37.09 -37.08 -14.29
N MET A 891 37.63 -37.24 -15.50
CA MET A 891 39.08 -37.35 -15.74
C MET A 891 39.83 -36.06 -15.39
N SER A 892 39.17 -34.91 -15.49
CA SER A 892 39.74 -33.60 -15.14
C SER A 892 39.87 -33.35 -13.63
N MET A 893 39.25 -34.20 -12.80
CA MET A 893 39.34 -34.09 -11.34
C MET A 893 40.64 -34.70 -10.84
N THR A 894 41.48 -33.90 -10.20
CA THR A 894 42.79 -34.32 -9.70
C THR A 894 43.00 -33.88 -8.26
N TYR A 895 43.89 -34.55 -7.54
CA TYR A 895 44.31 -34.13 -6.20
C TYR A 895 45.83 -34.25 -6.08
N ASP A 896 46.41 -33.45 -5.20
CA ASP A 896 47.85 -33.43 -4.98
C ASP A 896 48.20 -34.24 -3.73
N VAL A 897 49.21 -35.10 -3.85
CA VAL A 897 49.82 -35.81 -2.71
C VAL A 897 51.24 -35.31 -2.54
N VAL A 898 51.59 -34.94 -1.30
CA VAL A 898 52.97 -34.62 -0.93
C VAL A 898 53.64 -35.91 -0.48
N GLU A 899 54.66 -36.35 -1.22
CA GLU A 899 55.45 -37.52 -0.85
C GLU A 899 56.41 -37.20 0.32
N ALA A 900 56.92 -38.23 0.98
CA ALA A 900 57.76 -38.07 2.19
C ALA A 900 59.08 -37.31 1.94
N ASP A 901 59.48 -37.14 0.69
CA ASP A 901 60.62 -36.35 0.24
C ASP A 901 60.30 -34.85 0.00
N GLY A 902 59.04 -34.44 0.20
CA GLY A 902 58.56 -33.07 0.00
C GLY A 902 58.14 -32.75 -1.44
N THR A 903 58.20 -33.69 -2.38
CA THR A 903 57.73 -33.48 -3.76
C THR A 903 56.21 -33.63 -3.86
N THR A 904 55.57 -32.79 -4.69
CA THR A 904 54.11 -32.80 -4.89
C THR A 904 53.77 -33.54 -6.19
N LYS A 905 52.90 -34.54 -6.10
CA LYS A 905 52.44 -35.34 -7.24
C LYS A 905 50.93 -35.19 -7.43
N THR A 906 50.53 -34.71 -8.61
CA THR A 906 49.12 -34.61 -8.99
C THR A 906 48.62 -35.96 -9.52
N LEU A 907 47.57 -36.49 -8.90
CA LEU A 907 46.96 -37.77 -9.23
C LEU A 907 45.50 -37.59 -9.65
N PRO A 908 44.98 -38.42 -10.58
CA PRO A 908 43.57 -38.41 -10.91
C PRO A 908 42.74 -38.89 -9.72
N LEU A 909 41.62 -38.21 -9.47
CA LEU A 909 40.72 -38.55 -8.37
C LEU A 909 39.99 -39.88 -8.66
N PHE A 910 39.77 -40.20 -9.94
CA PHE A 910 39.23 -41.47 -10.41
C PHE A 910 40.23 -42.21 -11.30
N PRO A 911 41.23 -42.92 -10.73
CA PRO A 911 42.27 -43.58 -11.52
C PRO A 911 41.73 -44.70 -12.43
N SER A 912 40.56 -45.25 -12.13
CA SER A 912 39.89 -46.26 -12.95
C SER A 912 39.09 -45.69 -14.13
N ILE A 913 38.85 -44.38 -14.18
CA ILE A 913 38.16 -43.73 -15.30
C ILE A 913 39.21 -43.24 -16.30
N THR A 914 39.30 -43.93 -17.44
CA THR A 914 40.19 -43.64 -18.56
C THR A 914 39.42 -43.38 -19.84
N GLU A 915 40.06 -42.94 -20.92
CA GLU A 915 39.42 -42.70 -22.23
C GLU A 915 38.64 -43.91 -22.78
N ARG A 916 38.98 -45.14 -22.35
CA ARG A 916 38.33 -46.39 -22.80
C ARG A 916 37.21 -46.86 -21.88
N THR A 917 36.97 -46.17 -20.77
CA THR A 917 35.98 -46.58 -19.78
C THR A 917 34.57 -46.28 -20.29
N ALA A 918 33.70 -47.30 -20.31
CA ALA A 918 32.33 -47.17 -20.83
C ALA A 918 31.31 -46.78 -19.75
N PHE A 919 31.58 -47.14 -18.49
CA PHE A 919 30.74 -46.78 -17.34
C PHE A 919 31.58 -46.79 -16.05
N TYR A 920 31.09 -46.11 -15.01
CA TYR A 920 31.64 -46.14 -13.67
C TYR A 920 30.52 -46.36 -12.66
N THR A 921 30.76 -47.13 -11.59
CA THR A 921 29.73 -47.44 -10.58
C THR A 921 30.12 -46.89 -9.22
N PHE A 922 29.32 -45.98 -8.68
CA PHE A 922 29.40 -45.58 -7.27
C PHE A 922 28.75 -46.64 -6.40
N ARG A 923 29.34 -46.96 -5.25
CA ARG A 923 28.82 -47.95 -4.29
C ARG A 923 28.94 -47.42 -2.87
N SER A 924 27.91 -47.61 -2.06
CA SER A 924 27.91 -47.32 -0.63
C SER A 924 27.04 -48.34 0.12
N PRO A 925 27.58 -49.10 1.11
CA PRO A 925 26.83 -50.12 1.83
C PRO A 925 25.57 -49.61 2.54
N THR A 926 25.63 -48.38 3.06
CA THR A 926 24.55 -47.69 3.78
C THR A 926 23.64 -46.88 2.86
N GLY A 927 23.93 -46.82 1.56
CA GLY A 927 23.24 -45.99 0.57
C GLY A 927 24.07 -44.77 0.16
N LEU A 928 23.91 -44.34 -1.10
CA LEU A 928 24.71 -43.26 -1.68
C LEU A 928 24.43 -41.90 -1.04
N LEU A 929 23.26 -41.67 -0.45
CA LEU A 929 22.95 -40.43 0.27
C LEU A 929 23.86 -40.22 1.48
N PHE A 930 24.42 -41.28 2.06
CA PHE A 930 25.37 -41.24 3.17
C PHE A 930 26.83 -41.21 2.72
N ALA A 931 27.09 -41.32 1.42
CA ALA A 931 28.44 -41.12 0.87
C ALA A 931 28.70 -39.63 0.70
N THR A 932 29.81 -39.15 1.29
CA THR A 932 30.15 -37.74 1.49
C THR A 932 29.95 -36.87 0.24
N GLN A 933 30.35 -37.36 -0.93
CA GLN A 933 30.24 -36.66 -2.20
C GLN A 933 28.80 -36.40 -2.66
N PHE A 934 27.82 -37.20 -2.24
CA PHE A 934 26.41 -36.97 -2.55
C PHE A 934 25.68 -36.29 -1.39
N THR A 935 26.09 -36.60 -0.15
CA THR A 935 25.55 -35.95 1.05
C THR A 935 25.73 -34.44 1.01
N GLN A 936 26.93 -33.97 0.65
CA GLN A 936 27.24 -32.54 0.68
C GLN A 936 26.36 -31.72 -0.29
N PRO A 937 26.30 -32.03 -1.60
CA PRO A 937 25.36 -31.37 -2.52
C PRO A 937 23.91 -31.47 -2.08
N ALA A 938 23.47 -32.63 -1.58
CA ALA A 938 22.08 -32.82 -1.21
C ALA A 938 21.66 -31.92 -0.04
N LEU A 939 22.48 -31.81 1.00
CA LEU A 939 22.22 -30.92 2.14
C LEU A 939 22.23 -29.46 1.72
N THR A 940 23.25 -29.04 0.97
CA THR A 940 23.37 -27.65 0.50
C THR A 940 22.19 -27.25 -0.39
N LEU A 941 21.68 -28.15 -1.24
CA LEU A 941 20.49 -27.91 -2.06
C LEU A 941 19.22 -27.78 -1.22
N MET A 942 19.05 -28.65 -0.22
CA MET A 942 17.92 -28.57 0.70
C MET A 942 17.90 -27.23 1.44
N GLU A 943 19.06 -26.80 1.96
CA GLU A 943 19.21 -25.55 2.70
C GLU A 943 19.00 -24.31 1.82
N LYS A 944 19.61 -24.28 0.62
CA LYS A 944 19.42 -23.19 -0.34
C LYS A 944 17.96 -23.11 -0.81
N ALA A 945 17.32 -24.25 -1.09
CA ALA A 945 15.91 -24.28 -1.50
C ALA A 945 14.98 -23.78 -0.38
N ALA A 946 15.23 -24.16 0.88
CA ALA A 946 14.48 -23.65 2.02
C ALA A 946 14.67 -22.13 2.21
N PHE A 947 15.91 -21.65 2.08
CA PHE A 947 16.21 -20.23 2.22
C PHE A 947 15.60 -19.39 1.09
N GLU A 948 15.66 -19.83 -0.17
CA GLU A 948 15.05 -19.12 -1.30
C GLU A 948 13.51 -19.12 -1.21
N ASP A 949 12.89 -20.18 -0.69
CA ASP A 949 11.45 -20.17 -0.39
C ASP A 949 11.10 -19.13 0.69
N MET A 950 11.92 -19.02 1.74
CA MET A 950 11.75 -17.99 2.76
C MET A 950 11.95 -16.57 2.20
N ARG A 951 12.95 -16.37 1.34
CA ARG A 951 13.21 -15.11 0.65
C ARG A 951 12.06 -14.70 -0.25
N ALA A 952 11.51 -15.63 -1.04
CA ALA A 952 10.36 -15.39 -1.91
C ALA A 952 9.08 -15.01 -1.12
N LYS A 953 9.02 -15.38 0.16
CA LYS A 953 7.95 -15.00 1.11
C LYS A 953 8.31 -13.77 1.94
N GLU A 954 9.38 -13.05 1.57
CA GLU A 954 9.80 -11.80 2.22
C GLU A 954 10.16 -11.95 3.71
N LEU A 955 10.57 -13.16 4.14
CA LEU A 955 10.86 -13.48 5.55
C LEU A 955 12.29 -13.08 5.97
N ILE A 956 13.19 -12.83 5.03
CA ILE A 956 14.61 -12.61 5.30
C ILE A 956 14.85 -11.15 5.67
N GLN A 957 15.50 -10.92 6.81
CA GLN A 957 15.96 -9.60 7.21
C GLN A 957 17.22 -9.21 6.42
N SER A 958 17.24 -8.02 5.82
CA SER A 958 18.34 -7.54 4.96
C SER A 958 19.69 -7.38 5.69
N ASN A 959 19.65 -7.09 6.99
CA ASN A 959 20.83 -6.91 7.85
C ASN A 959 20.98 -8.05 8.87
N CYS A 960 20.87 -9.30 8.42
CA CYS A 960 21.08 -10.47 9.27
C CYS A 960 22.55 -10.90 9.31
N ALA A 961 23.00 -11.36 10.47
CA ALA A 961 24.23 -12.14 10.58
C ALA A 961 23.98 -13.57 10.08
N PHE A 962 25.00 -14.20 9.53
CA PHE A 962 24.91 -15.58 9.08
C PHE A 962 26.21 -16.35 9.22
N ALA A 963 26.07 -17.63 9.55
CA ALA A 963 27.16 -18.57 9.70
C ALA A 963 26.71 -19.96 9.24
N GLY A 964 27.64 -20.86 8.99
CA GLY A 964 27.27 -22.24 8.67
C GLY A 964 28.30 -23.20 9.21
N HIS A 965 27.85 -24.28 9.84
CA HIS A 965 28.74 -25.24 10.49
C HIS A 965 29.38 -26.15 9.42
N SER A 966 30.70 -26.09 9.27
CA SER A 966 31.42 -26.90 8.27
C SER A 966 30.84 -26.75 6.85
N LEU A 967 30.17 -27.76 6.32
CA LEU A 967 29.51 -27.73 5.00
C LEU A 967 28.53 -26.56 4.89
N GLY A 968 27.79 -26.25 5.96
CA GLY A 968 26.78 -25.21 5.96
C GLY A 968 27.34 -23.83 5.60
N GLU A 969 28.65 -23.60 5.74
CA GLU A 969 29.29 -22.33 5.37
C GLU A 969 29.12 -22.02 3.87
N TYR A 970 29.16 -23.04 3.01
CA TYR A 970 28.91 -22.89 1.57
C TYR A 970 27.44 -22.59 1.27
N ALA A 971 26.53 -23.26 1.97
CA ALA A 971 25.10 -23.01 1.86
C ALA A 971 24.75 -21.60 2.34
N ALA A 972 25.32 -21.15 3.46
CA ALA A 972 25.11 -19.82 4.03
C ALA A 972 25.62 -18.71 3.08
N LEU A 973 26.83 -18.87 2.57
CA LEU A 973 27.42 -17.94 1.61
C LEU A 973 26.64 -17.87 0.30
N ALA A 974 26.22 -19.01 -0.25
CA ALA A 974 25.40 -19.03 -1.46
C ALA A 974 23.99 -18.51 -1.23
N SER A 975 23.39 -18.78 -0.05
CA SER A 975 22.02 -18.38 0.27
C SER A 975 21.94 -16.91 0.65
N VAL A 976 22.67 -16.49 1.69
CA VAL A 976 22.59 -15.13 2.24
C VAL A 976 23.54 -14.18 1.53
N GLY A 977 24.81 -14.59 1.35
CA GLY A 977 25.85 -13.76 0.74
C GLY A 977 25.78 -13.65 -0.79
N ASP A 978 24.96 -14.51 -1.43
CA ASP A 978 24.75 -14.61 -2.88
C ASP A 978 26.06 -14.69 -3.70
N VAL A 979 27.12 -15.27 -3.11
CA VAL A 979 28.49 -15.24 -3.68
C VAL A 979 28.75 -16.30 -4.74
N LEU A 980 27.82 -17.23 -4.94
CA LEU A 980 28.01 -18.45 -5.72
C LEU A 980 26.72 -18.80 -6.47
N PRO A 981 26.76 -18.86 -7.81
CA PRO A 981 25.68 -19.43 -8.59
C PRO A 981 25.41 -20.88 -8.18
N LEU A 982 24.15 -21.31 -8.30
CA LEU A 982 23.70 -22.64 -7.88
C LEU A 982 24.51 -23.78 -8.51
N THR A 983 24.81 -23.68 -9.80
CA THR A 983 25.59 -24.68 -10.54
C THR A 983 27.05 -24.76 -10.08
N SER A 984 27.67 -23.61 -9.79
CA SER A 984 29.01 -23.55 -9.19
C SER A 984 29.03 -24.10 -7.76
N LEU A 985 28.00 -23.80 -6.96
CA LEU A 985 27.86 -24.29 -5.59
C LEU A 985 27.88 -25.81 -5.55
N VAL A 986 27.02 -26.47 -6.35
CA VAL A 986 26.94 -27.93 -6.37
C VAL A 986 28.21 -28.60 -6.87
N ASP A 987 28.91 -27.99 -7.83
CA ASP A 987 30.23 -28.46 -8.29
C ASP A 987 31.28 -28.39 -7.18
N VAL A 988 31.32 -27.28 -6.43
CA VAL A 988 32.27 -27.05 -5.33
C VAL A 988 32.04 -28.06 -4.21
N VAL A 989 30.81 -28.26 -3.76
CA VAL A 989 30.53 -29.18 -2.65
C VAL A 989 30.65 -30.65 -3.07
N PHE A 990 30.34 -31.01 -4.33
CA PHE A 990 30.62 -32.35 -4.87
C PHE A 990 32.13 -32.63 -4.90
N TYR A 991 32.90 -31.69 -5.46
CA TYR A 991 34.36 -31.80 -5.54
C TYR A 991 35.02 -31.82 -4.16
N ARG A 992 34.52 -31.02 -3.21
CA ARG A 992 34.95 -31.02 -1.81
C ARG A 992 34.77 -32.41 -1.20
N GLY A 993 33.58 -33.00 -1.30
CA GLY A 993 33.32 -34.34 -0.78
C GLY A 993 34.22 -35.42 -1.40
N MET A 994 34.45 -35.35 -2.71
CA MET A 994 35.34 -36.27 -3.42
C MET A 994 36.82 -36.12 -3.01
N THR A 995 37.29 -34.88 -2.83
CA THR A 995 38.67 -34.58 -2.40
C THR A 995 38.92 -35.14 -1.00
N MET A 996 37.98 -34.94 -0.08
CA MET A 996 38.08 -35.45 1.29
C MET A 996 38.07 -36.98 1.33
N GLN A 997 37.23 -37.64 0.52
CA GLN A 997 37.21 -39.11 0.45
C GLN A 997 38.51 -39.71 -0.10
N SER A 998 39.12 -39.05 -1.07
CA SER A 998 40.30 -39.55 -1.79
C SER A 998 41.62 -39.27 -1.07
N ALA A 999 41.62 -38.33 -0.11
CA ALA A 999 42.79 -37.99 0.70
C ALA A 999 43.24 -39.13 1.64
N VAL A 1000 42.35 -40.09 1.93
CA VAL A 1000 42.62 -41.17 2.88
C VAL A 1000 42.86 -42.49 2.16
N LYS A 1001 43.95 -43.17 2.50
CA LYS A 1001 44.26 -44.51 1.98
C LYS A 1001 43.27 -45.52 2.58
N ARG A 1002 42.65 -46.31 1.70
CA ARG A 1002 41.65 -47.34 2.05
C ARG A 1002 42.20 -48.74 1.80
N ASP A 1003 41.75 -49.71 2.58
CA ASP A 1003 42.06 -51.13 2.38
C ASP A 1003 41.27 -51.73 1.19
N GLU A 1004 41.51 -53.02 0.88
CA GLU A 1004 40.84 -53.73 -0.23
C GLU A 1004 39.31 -53.80 -0.08
N GLU A 1005 38.81 -53.60 1.14
CA GLU A 1005 37.38 -53.58 1.48
C GLU A 1005 36.83 -52.13 1.55
N GLY A 1006 37.64 -51.13 1.19
CA GLY A 1006 37.26 -49.72 1.09
C GLY A 1006 37.25 -48.96 2.42
N ARG A 1007 37.82 -49.51 3.51
CA ARG A 1007 37.79 -48.92 4.86
C ARG A 1007 39.07 -48.12 5.16
N SER A 1008 38.94 -47.06 5.94
CA SER A 1008 40.03 -46.14 6.32
C SER A 1008 40.50 -46.34 7.77
N ASN A 1009 41.79 -46.15 8.08
CA ASN A 1009 42.33 -46.23 9.45
C ASN A 1009 42.08 -44.98 10.32
N TYR A 1010 41.25 -44.05 9.85
CA TYR A 1010 40.88 -42.82 10.54
C TYR A 1010 39.39 -42.82 10.90
N GLY A 1011 39.02 -41.96 11.84
CA GLY A 1011 37.63 -41.75 12.21
C GLY A 1011 37.45 -40.47 13.02
N MET A 1012 36.25 -40.34 13.60
CA MET A 1012 35.89 -39.21 14.46
C MET A 1012 35.06 -39.68 15.64
N ALA A 1013 35.19 -39.01 16.79
CA ALA A 1013 34.38 -39.26 17.98
C ALA A 1013 33.96 -37.94 18.63
N ALA A 1014 32.68 -37.82 18.95
CA ALA A 1014 32.17 -36.74 19.79
C ALA A 1014 32.61 -36.96 21.24
N VAL A 1015 33.09 -35.91 21.90
CA VAL A 1015 33.58 -35.91 23.28
C VAL A 1015 32.76 -34.94 24.11
N ASN A 1016 32.29 -35.40 25.27
CA ASN A 1016 31.60 -34.58 26.27
C ASN A 1016 32.46 -34.47 27.55
N PRO A 1017 33.24 -33.39 27.72
CA PRO A 1017 34.08 -33.14 28.90
C PRO A 1017 33.35 -33.26 30.22
N ALA A 1018 32.13 -32.71 30.32
CA ALA A 1018 31.32 -32.73 31.55
C ALA A 1018 30.96 -34.15 32.03
N ARG A 1019 30.99 -35.16 31.15
CA ARG A 1019 30.78 -36.58 31.53
C ARG A 1019 32.00 -37.18 32.22
N VAL A 1020 33.20 -36.64 32.01
CA VAL A 1020 34.45 -37.05 32.69
C VAL A 1020 34.42 -36.57 34.15
N SER A 1021 34.36 -35.27 34.40
CA SER A 1021 34.13 -34.72 35.74
C SER A 1021 33.54 -33.31 35.64
N LYS A 1022 33.05 -32.75 36.75
CA LYS A 1022 32.56 -31.36 36.78
C LYS A 1022 33.68 -30.32 36.59
N THR A 1023 34.93 -30.69 36.89
CA THR A 1023 36.12 -29.83 36.77
C THR A 1023 36.89 -30.06 35.46
N PHE A 1024 36.48 -31.01 34.63
CA PHE A 1024 37.17 -31.31 33.38
C PHE A 1024 36.70 -30.35 32.27
N ASN A 1025 37.47 -29.30 32.03
CA ASN A 1025 37.16 -28.21 31.09
C ASN A 1025 37.85 -28.34 29.72
N ASP A 1026 37.60 -27.36 28.84
CA ASP A 1026 38.21 -27.22 27.50
C ASP A 1026 39.74 -27.39 27.52
N THR A 1027 40.43 -26.68 28.43
CA THR A 1027 41.89 -26.72 28.57
C THR A 1027 42.39 -28.13 28.90
N ALA A 1028 41.71 -28.83 29.82
CA ALA A 1028 42.04 -30.20 30.19
C ALA A 1028 41.86 -31.16 29.01
N LEU A 1029 40.77 -31.03 28.24
CA LEU A 1029 40.55 -31.86 27.05
C LEU A 1029 41.63 -31.62 25.99
N ARG A 1030 41.96 -30.36 25.68
CA ARG A 1030 43.02 -30.00 24.71
C ARG A 1030 44.36 -30.60 25.12
N TYR A 1031 44.70 -30.50 26.41
CA TYR A 1031 45.94 -31.05 26.94
C TYR A 1031 46.02 -32.58 26.79
N VAL A 1032 44.93 -33.30 27.09
CA VAL A 1032 44.85 -34.75 26.93
C VAL A 1032 44.98 -35.15 25.45
N VAL A 1033 44.27 -34.47 24.55
CA VAL A 1033 44.33 -34.76 23.11
C VAL A 1033 45.73 -34.53 22.54
N ASP A 1034 46.37 -33.39 22.86
CA ASP A 1034 47.75 -33.09 22.42
C ASP A 1034 48.77 -34.08 22.99
N ALA A 1035 48.62 -34.49 24.26
CA ALA A 1035 49.47 -35.50 24.89
C ALA A 1035 49.36 -36.87 24.19
N ILE A 1036 48.15 -37.30 23.83
CA ILE A 1036 47.91 -38.56 23.10
C ILE A 1036 48.48 -38.47 21.69
N ALA A 1037 48.23 -37.38 20.96
CA ALA A 1037 48.73 -37.19 19.59
C ALA A 1037 50.27 -37.30 19.54
N ARG A 1038 50.96 -36.61 20.45
CA ARG A 1038 52.43 -36.65 20.54
C ARG A 1038 52.99 -38.03 20.90
N ARG A 1039 52.28 -38.77 21.77
CA ARG A 1039 52.73 -40.10 22.22
C ARG A 1039 52.42 -41.19 21.21
N GLY A 1040 51.27 -41.11 20.53
CA GLY A 1040 50.82 -42.06 19.51
C GLY A 1040 51.52 -41.91 18.16
N GLY A 1041 52.05 -40.73 17.84
CA GLY A 1041 52.82 -40.49 16.62
C GLY A 1041 51.98 -40.40 15.34
N ASP A 1042 50.67 -40.25 15.46
CA ASP A 1042 49.71 -40.07 14.35
C ASP A 1042 48.69 -38.98 14.75
N VAL A 1043 47.88 -38.51 13.81
CA VAL A 1043 46.97 -37.37 14.02
C VAL A 1043 45.88 -37.71 15.05
N LEU A 1044 45.67 -36.79 15.99
CA LEU A 1044 44.51 -36.72 16.87
C LEU A 1044 44.31 -35.25 17.26
N GLU A 1045 43.24 -34.64 16.75
CA GLU A 1045 42.97 -33.22 16.94
C GLU A 1045 41.51 -33.01 17.32
N ILE A 1046 41.25 -31.95 18.09
CA ILE A 1046 39.89 -31.45 18.27
C ILE A 1046 39.55 -30.60 17.06
N VAL A 1047 38.57 -31.04 16.31
CA VAL A 1047 38.24 -30.47 14.99
C VAL A 1047 36.90 -29.77 14.95
N ASN A 1048 36.04 -30.00 15.95
CA ASN A 1048 34.84 -29.19 16.15
C ASN A 1048 34.75 -28.74 17.62
N PHE A 1049 34.77 -27.43 17.80
CA PHE A 1049 34.51 -26.74 19.06
C PHE A 1049 33.04 -26.31 19.05
N ASN A 1050 32.11 -27.18 19.44
CA ASN A 1050 30.66 -26.94 19.25
C ASN A 1050 30.02 -26.20 20.42
N VAL A 1051 30.17 -26.73 21.63
CA VAL A 1051 29.58 -26.18 22.86
C VAL A 1051 30.60 -26.29 23.98
N GLU A 1052 30.90 -25.17 24.63
CA GLU A 1052 31.94 -25.09 25.65
C GLU A 1052 31.70 -26.11 26.77
N ASN A 1053 32.72 -26.89 27.09
CA ASN A 1053 32.71 -27.94 28.12
C ASN A 1053 31.67 -29.07 27.92
N TRP A 1054 30.93 -29.08 26.81
CA TRP A 1054 29.83 -30.03 26.59
C TRP A 1054 29.95 -30.87 25.32
N GLN A 1055 30.28 -30.25 24.18
CA GLN A 1055 30.32 -30.94 22.91
C GLN A 1055 31.53 -30.53 22.09
N TYR A 1056 32.43 -31.48 21.90
CA TYR A 1056 33.59 -31.39 21.04
C TYR A 1056 33.59 -32.58 20.09
N VAL A 1057 34.32 -32.49 18.99
CA VAL A 1057 34.59 -33.66 18.14
C VAL A 1057 36.09 -33.78 17.94
N ALA A 1058 36.64 -34.95 18.28
CA ALA A 1058 38.02 -35.31 18.01
C ALA A 1058 38.09 -36.17 16.74
N ALA A 1059 39.03 -35.87 15.86
CA ALA A 1059 39.31 -36.62 14.65
C ALA A 1059 40.75 -37.11 14.65
N GLY A 1060 40.98 -38.33 14.19
CA GLY A 1060 42.30 -38.91 14.26
C GLY A 1060 42.39 -40.34 13.76
N ALA A 1061 43.58 -40.93 13.90
CA ALA A 1061 43.77 -42.35 13.69
C ALA A 1061 42.91 -43.16 14.67
N ILE A 1062 42.34 -44.29 14.22
CA ILE A 1062 41.45 -45.13 15.04
C ILE A 1062 42.14 -45.56 16.35
N GLN A 1063 43.46 -45.82 16.31
CA GLN A 1063 44.25 -46.19 17.49
C GLN A 1063 44.27 -45.05 18.53
N ASN A 1064 44.47 -43.81 18.09
CA ASN A 1064 44.50 -42.65 18.98
C ASN A 1064 43.10 -42.31 19.53
N LEU A 1065 42.03 -42.56 18.77
CA LEU A 1065 40.65 -42.37 19.22
C LEU A 1065 40.22 -43.42 20.26
N ASP A 1066 40.64 -44.68 20.10
CA ASP A 1066 40.44 -45.73 21.11
C ASP A 1066 41.27 -45.42 22.37
N ALA A 1067 42.51 -44.96 22.22
CA ALA A 1067 43.33 -44.49 23.34
C ALA A 1067 42.67 -43.32 24.08
N LEU A 1068 42.17 -42.31 23.37
CA LEU A 1068 41.41 -41.19 23.96
C LEU A 1068 40.20 -41.67 24.77
N THR A 1069 39.43 -42.60 24.22
CA THR A 1069 38.29 -43.21 24.92
C THR A 1069 38.72 -43.91 26.21
N ASN A 1070 39.80 -44.69 26.15
CA ASN A 1070 40.33 -45.42 27.30
C ASN A 1070 40.92 -44.48 28.38
N VAL A 1071 41.62 -43.42 27.98
CA VAL A 1071 42.17 -42.40 28.89
C VAL A 1071 41.04 -41.66 29.61
N LEU A 1072 40.03 -41.18 28.88
CA LEU A 1072 38.90 -40.47 29.48
C LEU A 1072 38.07 -41.39 30.40
N ASN A 1073 37.89 -42.66 30.03
CA ASN A 1073 37.26 -43.66 30.90
C ASN A 1073 38.06 -43.90 32.18
N TYR A 1074 39.39 -43.95 32.08
CA TYR A 1074 40.27 -44.12 33.25
C TYR A 1074 40.22 -42.90 34.17
N ILE A 1075 40.37 -41.68 33.64
CA ILE A 1075 40.27 -40.43 34.40
C ILE A 1075 38.93 -40.36 35.13
N LYS A 1076 37.84 -40.75 34.46
CA LYS A 1076 36.50 -40.85 35.07
C LYS A 1076 36.46 -41.84 36.23
N THR A 1077 36.91 -43.06 35.99
CA THR A 1077 36.78 -44.19 36.95
C THR A 1077 37.70 -44.00 38.15
N ALA A 1078 38.90 -43.49 37.93
CA ALA A 1078 39.87 -43.16 38.97
C ALA A 1078 39.58 -41.83 39.67
N ASN A 1079 38.54 -41.09 39.23
CA ASN A 1079 38.13 -39.79 39.76
C ASN A 1079 39.28 -38.78 39.86
N ILE A 1080 40.12 -38.73 38.81
CA ILE A 1080 41.31 -37.87 38.76
C ILE A 1080 40.87 -36.45 38.39
N ASP A 1081 41.19 -35.48 39.24
CA ASP A 1081 40.95 -34.06 38.97
C ASP A 1081 42.18 -33.45 38.29
N LEU A 1082 42.20 -33.52 36.95
CA LEU A 1082 43.33 -33.06 36.15
C LEU A 1082 43.60 -31.56 36.35
N GLN A 1083 42.57 -30.75 36.55
CA GLN A 1083 42.71 -29.31 36.73
C GLN A 1083 43.41 -28.99 38.06
N LYS A 1084 42.99 -29.64 39.15
CA LYS A 1084 43.67 -29.52 40.44
C LYS A 1084 45.11 -30.01 40.39
N LEU A 1085 45.41 -31.06 39.62
CA LEU A 1085 46.78 -31.54 39.42
C LEU A 1085 47.63 -30.54 38.62
N MET A 1086 47.06 -29.89 37.60
CA MET A 1086 47.72 -28.81 36.85
C MET A 1086 48.01 -27.57 37.70
N GLU A 1087 47.23 -27.32 38.75
CA GLU A 1087 47.44 -26.20 39.69
C GLU A 1087 48.40 -26.54 40.84
N THR A 1088 48.49 -27.81 41.23
CA THR A 1088 49.24 -28.26 42.43
C THR A 1088 50.61 -28.88 42.13
N MET A 1089 50.88 -29.26 40.88
CA MET A 1089 52.12 -29.91 40.46
C MET A 1089 52.80 -29.15 39.31
N SER A 1090 54.08 -29.43 39.06
CA SER A 1090 54.77 -28.89 37.88
C SER A 1090 54.18 -29.49 36.59
N LEU A 1091 54.16 -28.71 35.50
CA LEU A 1091 53.66 -29.18 34.19
C LEU A 1091 54.40 -30.43 33.67
N GLU A 1092 55.67 -30.62 34.04
CA GLU A 1092 56.44 -31.82 33.70
C GLU A 1092 55.98 -33.04 34.48
N ASP A 1093 55.66 -32.89 35.76
CA ASP A 1093 55.16 -34.00 36.59
C ASP A 1093 53.76 -34.43 36.17
N VAL A 1094 52.86 -33.49 35.88
CA VAL A 1094 51.51 -33.79 35.35
C VAL A 1094 51.60 -34.54 34.03
N LYS A 1095 52.52 -34.10 33.15
CA LYS A 1095 52.78 -34.77 31.87
C LYS A 1095 53.27 -36.21 32.07
N LYS A 1096 54.15 -36.46 33.04
CA LYS A 1096 54.67 -37.80 33.34
C LYS A 1096 53.54 -38.74 33.79
N HIS A 1097 52.69 -38.30 34.72
CA HIS A 1097 51.54 -39.09 35.19
C HIS A 1097 50.53 -39.34 34.07
N LEU A 1098 50.27 -38.33 33.23
CA LEU A 1098 49.38 -38.48 32.09
C LEU A 1098 49.95 -39.45 31.05
N TYR A 1099 51.27 -39.45 30.81
CA TYR A 1099 51.94 -40.40 29.92
C TYR A 1099 51.86 -41.84 30.42
N GLU A 1100 51.96 -42.08 31.73
CA GLU A 1100 51.75 -43.43 32.30
C GLU A 1100 50.31 -43.94 32.02
N ILE A 1101 49.31 -43.07 32.15
CA ILE A 1101 47.91 -43.40 31.82
C ILE A 1101 47.75 -43.66 30.31
N ILE A 1102 48.36 -42.82 29.47
CA ILE A 1102 48.31 -42.93 28.00
C ILE A 1102 48.98 -44.22 27.53
N ASP A 1103 50.16 -44.57 28.07
CA ASP A 1103 50.87 -45.80 27.73
C ASP A 1103 50.04 -47.04 28.09
N GLY A 1104 49.40 -47.03 29.27
CA GLY A 1104 48.45 -48.08 29.67
C GLY A 1104 47.22 -48.17 28.76
N ALA A 1105 46.73 -47.04 28.24
CA ALA A 1105 45.65 -47.02 27.26
C ALA A 1105 46.09 -47.59 25.90
N PHE A 1106 47.30 -47.24 25.42
CA PHE A 1106 47.85 -47.79 24.19
C PHE A 1106 48.13 -49.29 24.27
N GLU A 1107 48.54 -49.83 25.42
CA GLU A 1107 48.67 -51.28 25.60
C GLU A 1107 47.32 -52.00 25.40
N LYS A 1108 46.21 -51.41 25.89
CA LYS A 1108 44.85 -51.92 25.61
C LYS A 1108 44.48 -51.81 24.13
N THR A 1109 44.83 -50.70 23.48
CA THR A 1109 44.58 -50.50 22.05
C THR A 1109 45.37 -51.51 21.20
N LYS A 1110 46.64 -51.76 21.50
CA LYS A 1110 47.46 -52.79 20.83
C LYS A 1110 46.87 -54.19 21.03
N ALA A 1111 46.39 -54.52 22.24
CA ALA A 1111 45.75 -55.80 22.52
C ALA A 1111 44.44 -55.98 21.72
N LYS A 1112 43.65 -54.91 21.52
CA LYS A 1112 42.48 -54.92 20.62
C LYS A 1112 42.92 -55.12 19.17
N GLN A 1113 43.96 -54.42 18.73
CA GLN A 1113 44.50 -54.52 17.38
C GLN A 1113 45.03 -55.91 17.04
N ALA A 1114 45.63 -56.60 18.01
CA ALA A 1114 46.10 -57.98 17.85
C ALA A 1114 44.96 -59.00 17.63
N LYS A 1115 43.72 -58.67 18.03
CA LYS A 1115 42.52 -59.49 17.81
C LYS A 1115 41.79 -59.20 16.50
N GLY A 1116 42.26 -58.21 15.73
CA GLY A 1116 41.65 -57.77 14.49
C GLY A 1116 41.56 -56.24 14.41
N ARG A 1117 40.78 -55.73 13.45
CA ARG A 1117 40.59 -54.29 13.24
C ARG A 1117 39.86 -53.67 14.43
N ILE A 1118 40.37 -52.53 14.92
CA ILE A 1118 39.75 -51.80 16.04
C ILE A 1118 38.41 -51.23 15.58
N VAL A 1119 37.34 -51.60 16.29
CA VAL A 1119 36.03 -50.97 16.20
C VAL A 1119 35.91 -50.01 17.37
N LEU A 1120 35.66 -48.74 17.10
CA LEU A 1120 35.49 -47.73 18.14
C LEU A 1120 34.20 -48.02 18.93
N GLU A 1121 34.33 -48.13 20.24
CA GLU A 1121 33.22 -48.37 21.16
C GLU A 1121 32.84 -47.07 21.89
N ARG A 1122 31.60 -47.00 22.36
CA ARG A 1122 31.14 -45.86 23.16
C ARG A 1122 31.80 -45.88 24.55
N GLY A 1123 32.44 -44.78 24.94
CA GLY A 1123 32.97 -44.57 26.29
C GLY A 1123 31.99 -43.86 27.21
N HIS A 1124 32.44 -43.52 28.42
CA HIS A 1124 31.69 -42.69 29.37
C HIS A 1124 31.48 -41.26 28.86
N ALA A 1125 32.50 -40.72 28.19
CA ALA A 1125 32.53 -39.35 27.68
C ALA A 1125 32.73 -39.26 26.16
N THR A 1126 32.89 -40.39 25.46
CA THR A 1126 33.13 -40.43 24.01
C THR A 1126 32.04 -41.21 23.29
N VAL A 1127 31.64 -40.70 22.12
CA VAL A 1127 30.66 -41.33 21.22
C VAL A 1127 31.25 -41.34 19.81
N PRO A 1128 31.65 -42.51 19.29
CA PRO A 1128 32.14 -42.63 17.91
C PRO A 1128 31.07 -42.18 16.90
N LEU A 1129 31.50 -41.52 15.82
CA LEU A 1129 30.60 -41.07 14.76
C LEU A 1129 30.53 -42.15 13.66
N PRO A 1130 29.46 -42.95 13.59
CA PRO A 1130 29.38 -44.07 12.65
C PRO A 1130 29.32 -43.57 11.19
N GLY A 1131 30.03 -44.25 10.29
CA GLY A 1131 30.04 -43.94 8.87
C GLY A 1131 30.98 -42.79 8.46
N ILE A 1132 31.66 -42.14 9.41
CA ILE A 1132 32.68 -41.13 9.12
C ILE A 1132 34.07 -41.73 9.32
N ASP A 1133 34.80 -41.85 8.22
CA ASP A 1133 36.11 -42.51 8.19
C ASP A 1133 37.22 -41.61 7.62
N VAL A 1134 36.98 -40.31 7.59
CA VAL A 1134 37.95 -39.28 7.19
C VAL A 1134 38.09 -38.28 8.34
N PRO A 1135 39.31 -37.88 8.73
CA PRO A 1135 39.51 -36.95 9.83
C PRO A 1135 39.33 -35.50 9.34
N PHE A 1136 38.07 -35.11 9.10
CA PHE A 1136 37.72 -33.77 8.61
C PHE A 1136 38.25 -32.67 9.53
N HIS A 1137 38.57 -31.50 8.97
CA HIS A 1137 39.02 -30.32 9.70
C HIS A 1137 40.34 -30.48 10.49
N SER A 1138 41.05 -31.59 10.28
CA SER A 1138 42.37 -31.81 10.86
C SER A 1138 43.49 -31.39 9.90
N SER A 1139 44.68 -31.17 10.47
CA SER A 1139 45.90 -30.87 9.73
C SER A 1139 46.26 -31.94 8.69
N PHE A 1140 45.74 -33.16 8.81
CA PHE A 1140 45.90 -34.24 7.82
C PHE A 1140 45.48 -33.83 6.40
N LEU A 1141 44.48 -32.94 6.29
CA LEU A 1141 43.91 -32.52 5.01
C LEU A 1141 44.59 -31.27 4.41
N LEU A 1142 45.64 -30.71 5.06
CA LEU A 1142 46.35 -29.52 4.58
C LEU A 1142 46.95 -29.68 3.18
N SER A 1143 47.36 -30.89 2.81
CA SER A 1143 47.87 -31.21 1.47
C SER A 1143 46.83 -30.97 0.35
N GLY A 1144 45.54 -31.10 0.68
CA GLY A 1144 44.43 -30.87 -0.25
C GLY A 1144 44.09 -29.39 -0.48
N VAL A 1145 44.62 -28.47 0.32
CA VAL A 1145 44.24 -27.03 0.28
C VAL A 1145 44.60 -26.40 -1.06
N THR A 1146 45.77 -26.69 -1.61
CA THR A 1146 46.25 -26.11 -2.87
C THR A 1146 45.40 -26.50 -4.09
N PRO A 1147 45.11 -27.79 -4.35
CA PRO A 1147 44.24 -28.16 -5.46
C PRO A 1147 42.81 -27.64 -5.26
N PHE A 1148 42.28 -27.65 -4.03
CA PHE A 1148 40.95 -27.11 -3.75
C PHE A 1148 40.87 -25.60 -3.93
N ARG A 1149 41.88 -24.83 -3.50
CA ARG A 1149 41.99 -23.38 -3.79
C ARG A 1149 41.95 -23.10 -5.28
N THR A 1150 42.68 -23.88 -6.08
CA THR A 1150 42.69 -23.74 -7.54
C THR A 1150 41.31 -24.02 -8.14
N PHE A 1151 40.59 -24.99 -7.59
CA PHE A 1151 39.22 -25.30 -7.99
C PHE A 1151 38.25 -24.16 -7.63
N LEU A 1152 38.30 -23.66 -6.39
CA LEU A 1152 37.50 -22.51 -5.95
C LEU A 1152 37.74 -21.29 -6.84
N ALA A 1153 39.00 -20.96 -7.14
CA ALA A 1153 39.35 -19.82 -7.99
C ALA A 1153 38.83 -19.94 -9.44
N LYS A 1154 38.57 -21.16 -9.93
CA LYS A 1154 37.95 -21.41 -11.24
C LYS A 1154 36.43 -21.32 -11.22
N LYS A 1155 35.80 -21.52 -10.05
CA LYS A 1155 34.34 -21.59 -9.89
C LYS A 1155 33.72 -20.30 -9.37
N PHE A 1156 34.47 -19.53 -8.60
CA PHE A 1156 34.07 -18.21 -8.14
C PHE A 1156 34.49 -17.16 -9.16
N ASP A 1157 33.53 -16.40 -9.66
CA ASP A 1157 33.80 -15.15 -10.35
C ASP A 1157 33.92 -14.01 -9.32
N PRO A 1158 34.97 -13.16 -9.37
CA PRO A 1158 35.06 -11.97 -8.51
C PRO A 1158 33.85 -11.04 -8.57
N SER A 1159 33.09 -11.06 -9.67
CA SER A 1159 31.87 -10.29 -9.85
C SER A 1159 30.65 -10.84 -9.10
N ASP A 1160 30.62 -12.14 -8.80
CA ASP A 1160 29.48 -12.72 -8.07
C ASP A 1160 29.47 -12.33 -6.58
N ILE A 1161 30.62 -11.95 -6.02
CA ILE A 1161 30.75 -11.62 -4.61
C ILE A 1161 30.19 -10.22 -4.34
N ASN A 1162 29.45 -10.01 -3.24
CA ASN A 1162 29.15 -8.68 -2.74
C ASN A 1162 29.78 -8.49 -1.36
N VAL A 1163 30.93 -7.82 -1.29
CA VAL A 1163 31.65 -7.64 -0.01
C VAL A 1163 30.81 -6.91 1.02
N ALA A 1164 29.95 -5.96 0.64
CA ALA A 1164 29.07 -5.26 1.57
C ALA A 1164 28.03 -6.18 2.22
N GLN A 1165 27.65 -7.28 1.56
CA GLN A 1165 26.76 -8.31 2.15
C GLN A 1165 27.51 -9.30 3.06
N LEU A 1166 28.85 -9.32 3.01
CA LEU A 1166 29.66 -10.17 3.87
C LEU A 1166 30.15 -9.40 5.11
N THR A 1167 30.59 -8.16 4.92
CA THR A 1167 31.20 -7.35 5.97
C THR A 1167 30.27 -7.21 7.18
N ALA A 1168 30.80 -7.54 8.36
CA ALA A 1168 30.09 -7.56 9.65
C ALA A 1168 28.88 -8.53 9.75
N LYS A 1169 28.56 -9.31 8.71
CA LYS A 1169 27.42 -10.23 8.66
C LYS A 1169 27.85 -11.70 8.61
N TYR A 1170 28.81 -12.02 7.75
CA TYR A 1170 29.33 -13.38 7.56
C TYR A 1170 30.31 -13.73 8.69
N ILE A 1171 30.09 -14.85 9.39
CA ILE A 1171 31.02 -15.35 10.41
C ILE A 1171 31.67 -16.66 9.90
N PRO A 1172 32.95 -16.65 9.48
CA PRO A 1172 33.63 -17.84 8.99
C PRO A 1172 34.02 -18.82 10.09
N ASN A 1173 34.03 -20.12 9.81
CA ASN A 1173 34.41 -21.15 10.78
C ASN A 1173 35.89 -21.06 11.23
N LEU A 1174 36.75 -20.54 10.34
CA LEU A 1174 38.20 -20.47 10.56
C LEU A 1174 38.57 -19.41 11.61
N THR A 1175 37.95 -18.23 11.53
CA THR A 1175 38.26 -17.07 12.39
C THR A 1175 37.28 -16.92 13.55
N ALA A 1176 36.02 -17.32 13.35
CA ALA A 1176 34.91 -17.10 14.28
C ALA A 1176 34.73 -15.62 14.69
N LYS A 1177 34.99 -14.71 13.76
CA LYS A 1177 34.78 -13.27 13.89
C LYS A 1177 34.00 -12.76 12.68
N PRO A 1178 33.17 -11.71 12.81
CA PRO A 1178 32.50 -11.12 11.66
C PRO A 1178 33.51 -10.72 10.58
N PHE A 1179 33.22 -11.09 9.34
CA PHE A 1179 34.08 -10.85 8.19
C PHE A 1179 34.40 -9.36 8.05
N SER A 1180 35.67 -9.04 7.85
CA SER A 1180 36.12 -7.69 7.57
C SER A 1180 37.28 -7.71 6.56
N THR A 1181 37.35 -6.68 5.73
CA THR A 1181 38.49 -6.41 4.83
C THR A 1181 39.58 -5.56 5.50
N ASP A 1182 39.45 -5.28 6.80
CA ASP A 1182 40.46 -4.53 7.55
C ASP A 1182 41.78 -5.28 7.65
N LYS A 1183 42.87 -4.53 7.71
CA LYS A 1183 44.23 -5.09 7.79
C LYS A 1183 44.39 -6.06 8.97
N SER A 1184 43.86 -5.70 10.13
CA SER A 1184 43.93 -6.53 11.36
C SER A 1184 43.26 -7.89 11.17
N TYR A 1185 42.13 -7.94 10.46
CA TYR A 1185 41.43 -9.19 10.15
C TYR A 1185 42.27 -10.09 9.22
N ILE A 1186 42.92 -9.50 8.22
CA ILE A 1186 43.77 -10.24 7.27
C ILE A 1186 45.04 -10.78 7.96
N GLU A 1187 45.63 -10.00 8.88
CA GLU A 1187 46.75 -10.44 9.71
C GLU A 1187 46.37 -11.64 10.57
N ASP A 1188 45.19 -11.62 11.19
CA ASP A 1188 44.65 -12.75 11.97
C ASP A 1188 44.47 -14.01 11.11
N VAL A 1189 43.89 -13.89 9.91
CA VAL A 1189 43.71 -15.03 8.98
C VAL A 1189 45.07 -15.57 8.51
N HIS A 1190 46.03 -14.70 8.23
CA HIS A 1190 47.36 -15.12 7.84
C HIS A 1190 48.08 -15.87 8.96
N LYS A 1191 47.92 -15.44 10.22
CA LYS A 1191 48.49 -16.12 11.39
C LYS A 1191 47.94 -17.54 11.57
N LEU A 1192 46.66 -17.76 11.24
CA LEU A 1192 46.02 -19.08 11.32
C LEU A 1192 46.39 -20.02 10.15
N THR A 1193 46.58 -19.47 8.94
CA THR A 1193 46.71 -20.27 7.71
C THR A 1193 48.12 -20.35 7.14
N SER A 1194 48.99 -19.39 7.50
CA SER A 1194 50.26 -19.11 6.82
C SER A 1194 50.10 -18.96 5.29
N SER A 1195 48.96 -18.45 4.82
CA SER A 1195 48.66 -18.34 3.38
C SER A 1195 49.70 -17.48 2.63
N PRO A 1196 50.31 -17.97 1.54
CA PRO A 1196 51.26 -17.20 0.73
C PRO A 1196 50.58 -16.07 -0.05
N ARG A 1197 49.27 -16.18 -0.36
CA ARG A 1197 48.52 -15.11 -1.03
C ARG A 1197 48.28 -13.93 -0.10
N LEU A 1198 47.90 -14.20 1.15
CA LEU A 1198 47.72 -13.14 2.16
C LEU A 1198 49.05 -12.51 2.56
N ALA A 1199 50.15 -13.28 2.65
CA ALA A 1199 51.49 -12.72 2.84
C ALA A 1199 51.86 -11.69 1.76
N LYS A 1200 51.50 -11.96 0.49
CA LYS A 1200 51.72 -11.02 -0.62
C LYS A 1200 50.82 -9.78 -0.52
N VAL A 1201 49.59 -9.91 -0.03
CA VAL A 1201 48.69 -8.77 0.22
C VAL A 1201 49.25 -7.87 1.31
N LEU A 1202 49.62 -8.44 2.46
CA LEU A 1202 50.18 -7.73 3.62
C LEU A 1202 51.51 -7.05 3.30
N LYS A 1203 52.41 -7.72 2.55
CA LYS A 1203 53.68 -7.14 2.12
C LYS A 1203 53.50 -5.92 1.20
N ASN A 1204 52.41 -5.87 0.45
CA ASN A 1204 52.12 -4.81 -0.51
C ASN A 1204 51.01 -3.84 -0.01
N TRP A 1205 50.72 -3.83 1.28
CA TRP A 1205 49.70 -2.99 1.89
C TRP A 1205 50.17 -1.54 2.03
N SER A 1206 49.31 -0.60 1.63
CA SER A 1206 49.44 0.84 1.94
C SER A 1206 48.04 1.39 2.16
N ASP A 1207 47.89 2.38 3.03
CA ASP A 1207 46.58 2.87 3.49
C ASP A 1207 45.70 3.39 2.34
N ASP A 1208 46.30 3.89 1.25
CA ASP A 1208 45.58 4.40 0.07
C ASP A 1208 45.22 3.35 -1.00
N LYS A 1209 45.69 2.10 -0.89
CA LYS A 1209 45.64 1.13 -2.00
C LYS A 1209 44.37 0.29 -2.08
N TYR A 1210 43.60 0.20 -1.01
CA TYR A 1210 42.37 -0.59 -0.94
C TYR A 1210 41.16 0.26 -0.50
N VAL A 1211 41.11 1.50 -0.98
CA VAL A 1211 40.09 2.48 -0.61
C VAL A 1211 38.88 2.43 -1.54
N THR A 1212 39.08 2.12 -2.83
CA THR A 1212 37.96 2.09 -3.79
C THR A 1212 37.12 0.81 -3.67
N PRO A 1213 35.81 0.85 -3.94
CA PRO A 1213 34.94 -0.34 -3.88
C PRO A 1213 35.45 -1.50 -4.74
N ALA A 1214 35.91 -1.23 -5.97
CA ALA A 1214 36.51 -2.26 -6.84
C ALA A 1214 37.77 -2.92 -6.24
N GLN A 1215 38.60 -2.18 -5.50
CA GLN A 1215 39.77 -2.74 -4.82
C GLN A 1215 39.37 -3.56 -3.59
N GLN A 1216 38.39 -3.07 -2.80
CA GLN A 1216 37.84 -3.83 -1.67
C GLN A 1216 37.19 -5.13 -2.13
N GLN A 1217 36.48 -5.09 -3.26
CA GLN A 1217 35.86 -6.25 -3.90
C GLN A 1217 36.91 -7.31 -4.27
N ARG A 1218 38.01 -6.89 -4.89
CA ARG A 1218 39.13 -7.80 -5.23
C ARG A 1218 39.81 -8.38 -3.99
N LEU A 1219 39.96 -7.57 -2.94
CA LEU A 1219 40.53 -8.01 -1.66
C LEU A 1219 39.61 -9.02 -0.97
N GLY A 1220 38.31 -8.75 -0.94
CA GLY A 1220 37.27 -9.64 -0.41
C GLY A 1220 37.24 -10.98 -1.14
N TYR A 1221 37.36 -11.01 -2.47
CA TYR A 1221 37.50 -12.25 -3.25
C TYR A 1221 38.72 -13.08 -2.80
N ILE A 1222 39.90 -12.45 -2.70
CA ILE A 1222 41.12 -13.15 -2.28
C ILE A 1222 40.94 -13.73 -0.87
N LEU A 1223 40.38 -12.94 0.04
CA LEU A 1223 40.17 -13.34 1.42
C LEU A 1223 39.16 -14.49 1.53
N LEU A 1224 38.02 -14.41 0.83
CA LEU A 1224 36.98 -15.43 0.82
C LEU A 1224 37.50 -16.78 0.29
N ILE A 1225 38.27 -16.75 -0.80
CA ILE A 1225 38.90 -17.96 -1.36
C ILE A 1225 39.85 -18.60 -0.35
N GLU A 1226 40.67 -17.82 0.35
CA GLU A 1226 41.58 -18.38 1.36
C GLU A 1226 40.84 -18.93 2.57
N LEU A 1227 39.81 -18.23 3.07
CA LEU A 1227 38.96 -18.73 4.15
C LEU A 1227 38.37 -20.11 3.80
N LEU A 1228 37.76 -20.24 2.62
CA LEU A 1228 37.14 -21.49 2.16
C LEU A 1228 38.16 -22.59 1.81
N ALA A 1229 39.34 -22.22 1.33
CA ALA A 1229 40.37 -23.18 0.96
C ALA A 1229 40.94 -23.92 2.19
N TYR A 1230 41.16 -23.21 3.30
CA TYR A 1230 41.69 -23.80 4.54
C TYR A 1230 40.62 -24.44 5.43
N GLN A 1231 39.35 -24.09 5.21
CA GLN A 1231 38.19 -24.49 5.99
C GLN A 1231 38.12 -25.98 6.33
N PHE A 1232 38.25 -26.86 5.33
CA PHE A 1232 38.11 -28.31 5.53
C PHE A 1232 39.34 -28.96 6.17
N ALA A 1233 40.43 -28.22 6.33
CA ALA A 1233 41.70 -28.64 6.92
C ALA A 1233 42.03 -27.84 8.20
N SER A 1234 41.05 -27.15 8.78
CA SER A 1234 41.17 -26.37 10.01
C SER A 1234 39.97 -26.60 10.93
N PRO A 1235 40.15 -26.56 12.26
CA PRO A 1235 39.08 -26.79 13.21
C PRO A 1235 37.93 -25.79 13.06
N VAL A 1236 36.69 -26.25 13.27
CA VAL A 1236 35.49 -25.42 13.32
C VAL A 1236 35.36 -24.80 14.71
N ARG A 1237 35.39 -23.46 14.78
CA ARG A 1237 35.38 -22.67 16.01
C ARG A 1237 33.99 -22.13 16.34
N TRP A 1238 33.06 -23.03 16.63
CA TRP A 1238 31.63 -22.70 16.79
C TRP A 1238 31.31 -22.09 18.17
N ILE A 1239 32.11 -22.38 19.21
CA ILE A 1239 31.98 -21.72 20.52
C ILE A 1239 32.16 -20.21 20.34
N GLU A 1240 33.26 -19.79 19.73
CA GLU A 1240 33.55 -18.37 19.53
C GLU A 1240 32.58 -17.69 18.56
N THR A 1241 31.98 -18.47 17.64
CA THR A 1241 30.94 -17.99 16.72
C THR A 1241 29.64 -17.66 17.45
N GLN A 1242 29.31 -18.37 18.54
CA GLN A 1242 28.14 -18.08 19.38
C GLN A 1242 28.32 -16.83 20.25
N ASP A 1243 29.56 -16.41 20.50
CA ASP A 1243 29.89 -15.20 21.27
C ASP A 1243 29.78 -13.90 20.45
N GLN A 1244 29.68 -14.01 19.11
CA GLN A 1244 29.50 -12.88 18.19
C GLN A 1244 28.01 -12.60 17.96
#